data_AF-A0A508AYZ1-F1
#
_entry.id   AF-A0A508AYZ1-F1
#
_cell.length_a   1.000
_cell.length_b   1.000
_cell.length_c   1.000
_cell.angle_alpha   90.00
_cell.angle_beta   90.00
_cell.angle_gamma   90.00
#
_symmetry.space_group_name_H-M   'P 1'
#
loop_
_entity.id
_entity.type
_entity.pdbx_description
1 polymer ?
#
loop_
_entity_poly.entity_id
_entity_poly.type
_entity_poly.pdbx_seq_one_letter_code
_entity_poly.pdbx_strand_id
1 'polypeptide(L)'
;MTHPSSRAAELAALAVATDAQGNVDLTALQAQLLIQQHQSIDGLDAPALAQALADSPVMGHPDGREQLEPMLQALGRQLPTQDAERLAQALDANNLTDSRLERNWELLTEAAGEAWDAGRQALDRTDASISDSLAQARRWAEQVRDNPDNSYLQRAAGHVAGGATEKVQEGYGVVKGATGQGLQVLGDTVDLATFTVRFSHDRDFRNMIIGAAGMYASEAWDDPSKPVDDVTRIAKGAWDEWKHGLDQAEREGKAAEYMGQAEGAAGVEILATLVPVSKLPKLAKVAKAADMVDDGVPLHTGGAARKLTKEGLDVLTEVGDDFRRAQARGGVAAESADLMFDGLAGVRRSQGELRDLVDGLRQTGHVDDLLQSGALRPRELGYLARQNVDDFKNVPFDEALTASVGGRALSQLKRHEVGEIGEAIMAHDLAQKGYRDIVPIQNNSGHGNDLVAINPDTDKWEIFEVKASAKGIARGQGPEPQPLVSQRIGLAIREEGHWDPKNMWEEAAKPTAERIREETFDRDTRQLKVDTYWSRINLEQDPATGLIKGEPKIEQWLPKAERPNRQSLLEESMPAPGLQLPESLKDPAHPGHSNFLLAQDAVYRMEFANKVPAGPHSEQLAAAVATRAETEGLRLASVQLKQGAGGQLDIIERGAYDAPERRVALDTQQALGRSVEEHSRDWSAARSPHYVSQEPAAERTPEHVQALERLSGTDRALFDHIRDQVPAHIGDDRVLQAMVQARDTAGIDRPERLGAVEIRGDQLSVVSNSAARFRANVDLSGQAPSMHESLDQNNSLTQQLAQQQTLEAQQREQREQQGPAIQMG
;
A
#
# COMPACT_ATOMS: atom_id res chain seq x y z
N MET A 1 -63.58 4.24 9.79
CA MET A 1 -63.09 5.43 9.06
C MET A 1 -61.78 5.03 8.42
N THR A 2 -61.74 4.88 7.10
CA THR A 2 -60.56 4.47 6.35
C THR A 2 -59.54 5.61 6.33
N HIS A 3 -58.31 5.33 6.74
CA HIS A 3 -57.22 6.29 6.62
C HIS A 3 -56.90 6.47 5.13
N PRO A 4 -56.82 7.71 4.60
CA PRO A 4 -56.32 7.91 3.25
C PRO A 4 -54.88 7.39 3.19
N SER A 5 -54.56 6.61 2.16
CA SER A 5 -53.19 6.17 1.87
C SER A 5 -52.29 7.39 1.86
N SER A 6 -51.19 7.33 2.61
CA SER A 6 -50.20 8.39 2.53
C SER A 6 -49.61 8.39 1.12
N ARG A 7 -49.25 9.56 0.60
CA ARG A 7 -48.56 9.70 -0.70
C ARG A 7 -47.30 8.81 -0.80
N ALA A 8 -46.69 8.49 0.35
CA ALA A 8 -45.57 7.56 0.46
C ALA A 8 -45.97 6.09 0.24
N ALA A 9 -47.14 5.66 0.71
CA ALA A 9 -47.67 4.31 0.50
C ALA A 9 -48.01 4.08 -0.98
N GLU A 10 -48.62 5.07 -1.64
CA GLU A 10 -48.93 5.02 -3.08
C GLU A 10 -47.68 4.96 -3.97
N LEU A 11 -46.64 5.71 -3.61
CA LEU A 11 -45.35 5.66 -4.30
C LEU A 11 -44.60 4.34 -4.06
N ALA A 12 -44.70 3.75 -2.87
CA ALA A 12 -44.14 2.44 -2.56
C ALA A 12 -44.85 1.32 -3.35
N ALA A 13 -46.18 1.39 -3.46
CA ALA A 13 -46.96 0.44 -4.26
C ALA A 13 -46.67 0.58 -5.76
N LEU A 14 -46.50 1.83 -6.25
CA LEU A 14 -46.13 2.11 -7.64
C LEU A 14 -44.76 1.52 -8.00
N ALA A 15 -43.79 1.62 -7.09
CA ALA A 15 -42.45 1.09 -7.29
C ALA A 15 -42.42 -0.45 -7.38
N VAL A 16 -43.20 -1.15 -6.56
CA VAL A 16 -43.32 -2.63 -6.62
C VAL A 16 -44.00 -3.10 -7.91
N ALA A 17 -44.91 -2.29 -8.43
CA ALA A 17 -45.64 -2.57 -9.67
C ALA A 17 -44.87 -2.19 -10.95
N THR A 18 -43.70 -1.57 -10.85
CA THR A 18 -42.95 -1.08 -12.02
C THR A 18 -41.85 -2.06 -12.42
N ASP A 19 -41.85 -2.50 -13.68
CA ASP A 19 -40.84 -3.41 -14.23
C ASP A 19 -39.49 -2.73 -14.50
N ALA A 20 -38.47 -3.53 -14.87
CA ALA A 20 -37.10 -3.06 -15.12
C ALA A 20 -36.97 -2.09 -16.32
N GLN A 21 -38.03 -1.94 -17.13
CA GLN A 21 -38.12 -1.03 -18.26
C GLN A 21 -38.95 0.22 -17.93
N GLY A 22 -39.54 0.31 -16.73
CA GLY A 22 -40.32 1.45 -16.27
C GLY A 22 -41.82 1.35 -16.53
N ASN A 23 -42.35 0.18 -16.92
CA ASN A 23 -43.80 0.01 -17.13
C ASN A 23 -44.49 -0.42 -15.83
N VAL A 24 -45.66 0.15 -15.55
CA VAL A 24 -46.44 -0.13 -14.34
C VAL A 24 -47.50 -1.20 -14.59
N ASP A 25 -47.44 -2.32 -13.88
CA ASP A 25 -48.54 -3.30 -13.77
C ASP A 25 -49.60 -2.80 -12.78
N LEU A 26 -50.70 -2.29 -13.33
CA LEU A 26 -51.79 -1.72 -12.54
C LEU A 26 -52.47 -2.73 -11.60
N THR A 27 -52.44 -4.03 -11.94
CA THR A 27 -53.01 -5.09 -11.08
C THR A 27 -52.11 -5.34 -9.89
N ALA A 28 -50.80 -5.41 -10.13
CA ALA A 28 -49.79 -5.54 -9.06
C ALA A 28 -49.78 -4.32 -8.14
N LEU A 29 -49.99 -3.11 -8.69
CA LEU A 29 -50.12 -1.86 -7.93
C LEU A 29 -51.32 -1.92 -6.98
N GLN A 30 -52.47 -2.31 -7.51
CA GLN A 30 -53.70 -2.32 -6.74
C GLN A 30 -53.73 -3.46 -5.69
N ALA A 31 -53.11 -4.60 -5.98
CA ALA A 31 -52.86 -5.67 -5.01
C ALA A 31 -52.00 -5.18 -3.84
N GLN A 32 -50.91 -4.47 -4.15
CA GLN A 32 -49.99 -3.95 -3.14
C GLN A 32 -50.66 -2.88 -2.25
N LEU A 33 -51.51 -2.03 -2.82
CA LEU A 33 -52.29 -1.06 -2.05
C LEU A 33 -53.28 -1.74 -1.10
N LEU A 34 -53.91 -2.83 -1.53
CA LEU A 34 -54.82 -3.62 -0.69
C LEU A 34 -54.08 -4.31 0.46
N ILE A 35 -52.91 -4.91 0.19
CA ILE A 35 -52.05 -5.50 1.23
C ILE A 35 -51.73 -4.44 2.29
N GLN A 36 -51.27 -3.26 1.86
CA GLN A 36 -50.91 -2.18 2.78
C GLN A 36 -52.08 -1.66 3.61
N GLN A 37 -53.29 -1.61 3.05
CA GLN A 37 -54.50 -1.17 3.77
C GLN A 37 -54.94 -2.15 4.85
N HIS A 38 -54.58 -3.43 4.71
CA HIS A 38 -54.95 -4.51 5.61
C HIS A 38 -53.76 -5.12 6.36
N GLN A 39 -52.62 -4.43 6.37
CA GLN A 39 -51.43 -4.81 7.13
C GLN A 39 -51.57 -4.34 8.59
N SER A 40 -51.24 -5.20 9.54
CA SER A 40 -51.17 -4.87 10.97
C SER A 40 -49.81 -5.28 11.57
N ILE A 41 -49.58 -4.89 12.83
CA ILE A 41 -48.36 -5.26 13.58
C ILE A 41 -48.20 -6.79 13.72
N ASP A 42 -49.31 -7.54 13.66
CA ASP A 42 -49.32 -9.01 13.76
C ASP A 42 -49.31 -9.72 12.39
N GLY A 43 -49.05 -8.97 11.30
CA GLY A 43 -49.07 -9.41 9.92
C GLY A 43 -50.36 -9.01 9.18
N LEU A 44 -50.62 -9.64 8.04
CA LEU A 44 -51.81 -9.38 7.22
C LEU A 44 -53.10 -9.74 7.97
N ASP A 45 -54.03 -8.79 8.09
CA ASP A 45 -55.42 -9.05 8.53
C ASP A 45 -56.19 -9.70 7.36
N ALA A 46 -55.87 -10.97 7.12
CA ALA A 46 -56.43 -11.77 6.04
C ALA A 46 -57.98 -11.82 6.06
N PRO A 47 -58.66 -11.96 7.23
CA PRO A 47 -60.12 -11.85 7.29
C PRO A 47 -60.66 -10.49 6.82
N ALA A 48 -60.05 -9.37 7.25
CA ALA A 48 -60.50 -8.05 6.84
C ALA A 48 -60.23 -7.78 5.34
N LEU A 49 -59.11 -8.26 4.81
CA LEU A 49 -58.80 -8.15 3.37
C LEU A 49 -59.77 -9.01 2.53
N ALA A 50 -60.03 -10.25 2.93
CA ALA A 50 -60.99 -11.11 2.26
C ALA A 50 -62.40 -10.50 2.26
N GLN A 51 -62.83 -9.91 3.39
CA GLN A 51 -64.09 -9.19 3.48
C GLN A 51 -64.11 -7.95 2.55
N ALA A 52 -63.03 -7.18 2.48
CA ALA A 52 -62.94 -6.02 1.60
C ALA A 52 -63.00 -6.40 0.10
N LEU A 53 -62.44 -7.55 -0.27
CA LEU A 53 -62.55 -8.12 -1.62
C LEU A 53 -63.98 -8.61 -1.92
N ALA A 54 -64.63 -9.24 -0.94
CA ALA A 54 -66.03 -9.68 -1.03
C ALA A 54 -67.00 -8.50 -1.18
N ASP A 55 -66.74 -7.40 -0.48
CA ASP A 55 -67.53 -6.17 -0.52
C ASP A 55 -67.20 -5.28 -1.73
N SER A 56 -66.26 -5.69 -2.59
CA SER A 56 -65.87 -4.90 -3.75
C SER A 56 -67.02 -4.83 -4.78
N PRO A 57 -67.18 -3.70 -5.50
CA PRO A 57 -68.24 -3.55 -6.50
C PRO A 57 -68.23 -4.62 -7.61
N VAL A 58 -67.05 -5.21 -7.87
CA VAL A 58 -66.84 -6.28 -8.86
C VAL A 58 -67.65 -7.53 -8.49
N MET A 59 -67.83 -7.82 -7.20
CA MET A 59 -68.59 -8.97 -6.72
C MET A 59 -70.10 -8.86 -6.93
N GLY A 60 -70.61 -7.68 -7.29
CA GLY A 60 -72.01 -7.48 -7.71
C GLY A 60 -72.32 -7.92 -9.14
N HIS A 61 -71.30 -8.27 -9.94
CA HIS A 61 -71.46 -8.74 -11.32
C HIS A 61 -71.55 -10.27 -11.42
N PRO A 62 -72.28 -10.83 -12.41
CA PRO A 62 -72.42 -12.28 -12.59
C PRO A 62 -71.08 -13.04 -12.71
N ASP A 63 -70.07 -12.38 -13.30
CA ASP A 63 -68.73 -12.93 -13.54
C ASP A 63 -67.69 -12.35 -12.56
N GLY A 64 -68.14 -11.75 -11.44
CA GLY A 64 -67.29 -10.99 -10.52
C GLY A 64 -66.14 -11.80 -9.91
N ARG A 65 -66.33 -13.11 -9.72
CA ARG A 65 -65.28 -14.02 -9.21
C ARG A 65 -64.15 -14.25 -10.22
N GLU A 66 -64.48 -14.44 -11.49
CA GLU A 66 -63.48 -14.60 -12.55
C GLU A 66 -62.70 -13.30 -12.77
N GLN A 67 -63.36 -12.15 -12.61
CA GLN A 67 -62.71 -10.83 -12.72
C GLN A 67 -61.76 -10.51 -11.56
N LEU A 68 -61.91 -11.15 -10.40
CA LEU A 68 -60.99 -11.02 -9.27
C LEU A 68 -59.75 -11.92 -9.38
N GLU A 69 -59.75 -12.92 -10.25
CA GLU A 69 -58.66 -13.91 -10.33
C GLU A 69 -57.26 -13.30 -10.53
N PRO A 70 -57.05 -12.32 -11.44
CA PRO A 70 -55.73 -11.69 -11.60
C PRO A 70 -55.28 -10.95 -10.33
N MET A 71 -56.21 -10.37 -9.58
CA MET A 71 -55.94 -9.69 -8.31
C MET A 71 -55.52 -10.70 -7.24
N LEU A 72 -56.21 -11.83 -7.13
CA LEU A 72 -55.89 -12.89 -6.17
C LEU A 72 -54.52 -13.54 -6.48
N GLN A 73 -54.20 -13.75 -7.75
CA GLN A 73 -52.88 -14.24 -8.16
C GLN A 73 -51.77 -13.22 -7.85
N ALA A 74 -52.02 -11.92 -8.08
CA ALA A 74 -51.08 -10.87 -7.72
C ALA A 74 -50.87 -10.79 -6.20
N LEU A 75 -51.94 -10.85 -5.40
CA LEU A 75 -51.88 -10.88 -3.94
C LEU A 75 -51.08 -12.09 -3.44
N GLY A 76 -51.36 -13.28 -3.97
CA GLY A 76 -50.63 -14.49 -3.59
C GLY A 76 -49.13 -14.36 -3.88
N ARG A 77 -48.73 -13.91 -5.08
CA ARG A 77 -47.32 -13.75 -5.46
C ARG A 77 -46.58 -12.71 -4.61
N GLN A 78 -47.31 -11.74 -4.07
CA GLN A 78 -46.75 -10.65 -3.27
C GLN A 78 -46.73 -10.96 -1.76
N LEU A 79 -47.40 -12.01 -1.30
CA LEU A 79 -47.49 -12.37 0.12
C LEU A 79 -46.50 -13.49 0.51
N PRO A 80 -45.91 -13.43 1.73
CA PRO A 80 -45.15 -14.54 2.30
C PRO A 80 -46.00 -15.82 2.40
N THR A 81 -45.39 -17.00 2.31
CA THR A 81 -46.09 -18.31 2.29
C THR A 81 -47.12 -18.45 3.43
N GLN A 82 -46.75 -18.04 4.64
CA GLN A 82 -47.64 -18.11 5.82
C GLN A 82 -48.83 -17.13 5.76
N ASP A 83 -48.67 -15.96 5.15
CA ASP A 83 -49.75 -14.97 4.98
C ASP A 83 -50.62 -15.29 3.78
N ALA A 84 -50.02 -15.87 2.74
CA ALA A 84 -50.75 -16.40 1.60
C ALA A 84 -51.64 -17.59 2.00
N GLU A 85 -51.17 -18.48 2.88
CA GLU A 85 -51.99 -19.56 3.45
C GLU A 85 -53.13 -19.02 4.33
N ARG A 86 -52.84 -18.03 5.19
CA ARG A 86 -53.87 -17.36 6.01
C ARG A 86 -54.90 -16.64 5.15
N LEU A 87 -54.47 -15.97 4.08
CA LEU A 87 -55.37 -15.31 3.13
C LEU A 87 -56.17 -16.33 2.32
N ALA A 88 -55.57 -17.44 1.87
CA ALA A 88 -56.29 -18.49 1.16
C ALA A 88 -57.44 -19.06 2.02
N GLN A 89 -57.18 -19.34 3.31
CA GLN A 89 -58.21 -19.79 4.25
C GLN A 89 -59.32 -18.73 4.47
N ALA A 90 -58.94 -17.45 4.54
CA ALA A 90 -59.91 -16.36 4.70
C ALA A 90 -60.74 -16.11 3.44
N LEU A 91 -60.16 -16.27 2.24
CA LEU A 91 -60.85 -16.17 0.96
C LEU A 91 -61.85 -17.32 0.77
N ASP A 92 -61.48 -18.53 1.16
CA ASP A 92 -62.37 -19.71 1.14
C ASP A 92 -63.55 -19.52 2.11
N ALA A 93 -63.28 -19.06 3.35
CA ALA A 93 -64.32 -18.75 4.33
C ALA A 93 -65.33 -17.67 3.86
N ASN A 94 -64.94 -16.81 2.91
CA ASN A 94 -65.78 -15.78 2.29
C ASN A 94 -66.36 -16.21 0.92
N ASN A 95 -66.22 -17.47 0.50
CA ASN A 95 -66.67 -18.00 -0.79
C ASN A 95 -66.12 -17.22 -2.00
N LEU A 96 -64.85 -16.80 -1.96
CA LEU A 96 -64.20 -16.03 -3.03
C LEU A 96 -63.32 -16.86 -3.97
N THR A 97 -62.99 -18.11 -3.62
CA THR A 97 -62.17 -19.03 -4.44
C THR A 97 -62.92 -20.33 -4.73
N ASP A 98 -62.73 -20.89 -5.93
CA ASP A 98 -63.17 -22.25 -6.28
C ASP A 98 -62.00 -23.25 -6.25
N SER A 99 -62.31 -24.53 -6.00
CA SER A 99 -61.39 -25.70 -5.88
C SER A 99 -60.39 -25.98 -7.03
N ARG A 100 -60.31 -25.12 -8.05
CA ARG A 100 -59.25 -25.13 -9.08
C ARG A 100 -58.10 -24.18 -8.76
N LEU A 101 -58.35 -23.09 -8.03
CA LEU A 101 -57.33 -22.10 -7.64
C LEU A 101 -56.45 -22.60 -6.49
N GLU A 102 -57.00 -23.35 -5.52
CA GLU A 102 -56.21 -24.01 -4.45
C GLU A 102 -55.12 -24.93 -5.00
N ARG A 103 -55.43 -25.70 -6.04
CA ARG A 103 -54.49 -26.70 -6.61
C ARG A 103 -53.28 -26.10 -7.31
N ASN A 104 -53.39 -24.90 -7.86
CA ASN A 104 -52.24 -24.19 -8.45
C ASN A 104 -51.38 -23.49 -7.38
N TRP A 105 -51.93 -23.23 -6.20
CA TRP A 105 -51.23 -22.61 -5.08
C TRP A 105 -50.33 -23.60 -4.34
N GLU A 106 -50.81 -24.85 -4.13
CA GLU A 106 -50.05 -25.93 -3.46
C GLU A 106 -48.86 -26.47 -4.28
N LEU A 107 -48.97 -26.52 -5.61
CA LEU A 107 -47.88 -26.95 -6.50
C LEU A 107 -46.67 -25.99 -6.53
N LEU A 108 -46.89 -24.73 -6.16
CA LEU A 108 -45.88 -23.68 -6.14
C LEU A 108 -45.11 -23.63 -4.81
N THR A 109 -45.69 -24.14 -3.71
CA THR A 109 -45.08 -24.16 -2.38
C THR A 109 -44.22 -25.39 -2.12
N GLU A 110 -44.57 -26.57 -2.68
CA GLU A 110 -43.77 -27.80 -2.51
C GLU A 110 -42.41 -27.77 -3.25
N ALA A 111 -42.36 -27.23 -4.47
CA ALA A 111 -41.11 -27.18 -5.27
C ALA A 111 -40.04 -26.24 -4.70
N ALA A 112 -40.42 -25.32 -3.81
CA ALA A 112 -39.51 -24.37 -3.15
C ALA A 112 -38.91 -24.92 -1.84
N GLY A 113 -39.55 -25.92 -1.20
CA GLY A 113 -39.16 -26.47 0.09
C GLY A 113 -37.97 -27.44 0.05
N GLU A 114 -37.91 -28.32 -0.95
CA GLU A 114 -36.87 -29.37 -1.03
C GLU A 114 -35.46 -28.84 -1.33
N ALA A 115 -35.35 -27.72 -2.04
CA ALA A 115 -34.06 -27.05 -2.30
C ALA A 115 -33.53 -26.30 -1.06
N TRP A 116 -34.40 -26.02 -0.08
CA TRP A 116 -34.11 -25.20 1.10
C TRP A 116 -33.56 -26.03 2.29
N ASP A 117 -34.04 -27.26 2.46
CA ASP A 117 -33.64 -28.11 3.60
C ASP A 117 -32.22 -28.71 3.46
N ALA A 118 -31.74 -28.90 2.22
CA ALA A 118 -30.38 -29.38 1.95
C ALA A 118 -29.29 -28.34 2.30
N GLY A 119 -29.61 -27.04 2.20
CA GLY A 119 -28.73 -25.94 2.62
C GLY A 119 -28.66 -25.78 4.15
N ARG A 120 -29.73 -26.12 4.86
CA ARG A 120 -29.88 -25.87 6.30
C ARG A 120 -28.95 -26.74 7.17
N GLN A 121 -28.73 -28.00 6.79
CA GLN A 121 -27.88 -28.92 7.58
C GLN A 121 -26.38 -28.56 7.53
N ALA A 122 -25.93 -27.80 6.53
CA ALA A 122 -24.58 -27.26 6.47
C ALA A 122 -24.44 -25.92 7.24
N LEU A 123 -25.54 -25.20 7.46
CA LEU A 123 -25.60 -23.87 8.09
C LEU A 123 -25.70 -23.92 9.63
N ASP A 124 -26.31 -24.94 10.22
CA ASP A 124 -26.57 -24.99 11.68
C ASP A 124 -25.32 -24.96 12.58
N ARG A 125 -24.12 -25.33 12.08
CA ARG A 125 -22.87 -25.24 12.86
C ARG A 125 -22.14 -23.90 12.72
N THR A 126 -22.54 -23.09 11.74
CA THR A 126 -21.87 -21.83 11.35
C THR A 126 -22.69 -20.61 11.78
N ASP A 127 -24.01 -20.76 11.95
CA ASP A 127 -24.95 -19.70 12.34
C ASP A 127 -24.72 -19.14 13.75
N ALA A 128 -24.26 -19.95 14.71
CA ALA A 128 -24.08 -19.50 16.09
C ALA A 128 -23.02 -18.39 16.22
N SER A 129 -21.89 -18.48 15.50
CA SER A 129 -20.85 -17.45 15.57
C SER A 129 -21.18 -16.21 14.73
N ILE A 130 -21.87 -16.39 13.60
CA ILE A 130 -22.28 -15.29 12.71
C ILE A 130 -23.36 -14.43 13.36
N SER A 131 -24.36 -15.06 13.98
CA SER A 131 -25.40 -14.37 14.75
C SER A 131 -24.80 -13.59 15.94
N ASP A 132 -23.80 -14.15 16.63
CA ASP A 132 -23.15 -13.47 17.75
C ASP A 132 -22.27 -12.29 17.32
N SER A 133 -21.55 -12.40 16.20
CA SER A 133 -20.76 -11.30 15.63
C SER A 133 -21.63 -10.16 15.09
N LEU A 134 -22.75 -10.47 14.41
CA LEU A 134 -23.73 -9.48 13.94
C LEU A 134 -24.51 -8.83 15.09
N ALA A 135 -24.84 -9.59 16.14
CA ALA A 135 -25.47 -9.06 17.35
C ALA A 135 -24.51 -8.20 18.19
N GLN A 136 -23.20 -8.47 18.15
CA GLN A 136 -22.17 -7.61 18.73
C GLN A 136 -21.98 -6.33 17.91
N ALA A 137 -21.93 -6.42 16.58
CA ALA A 137 -21.88 -5.27 15.67
C ALA A 137 -23.10 -4.34 15.83
N ARG A 138 -24.31 -4.90 16.01
CA ARG A 138 -25.54 -4.15 16.30
C ARG A 138 -25.50 -3.38 17.62
N ARG A 139 -25.15 -4.06 18.72
CA ARG A 139 -25.06 -3.44 20.05
C ARG A 139 -24.00 -2.34 20.09
N TRP A 140 -22.91 -2.54 19.37
CA TRP A 140 -21.88 -1.54 19.14
C TRP A 140 -22.42 -0.36 18.32
N ALA A 141 -23.06 -0.57 17.16
CA ALA A 141 -23.59 0.51 16.32
C ALA A 141 -24.60 1.41 17.05
N GLU A 142 -25.49 0.81 17.85
CA GLU A 142 -26.44 1.53 18.73
C GLU A 142 -25.70 2.33 19.82
N GLN A 143 -24.73 1.72 20.53
CA GLN A 143 -23.92 2.40 21.55
C GLN A 143 -23.04 3.50 20.97
N VAL A 144 -22.58 3.34 19.74
CA VAL A 144 -21.59 4.21 19.12
C VAL A 144 -22.24 5.42 18.44
N ARG A 145 -23.39 5.22 17.78
CA ARG A 145 -24.23 6.27 17.19
C ARG A 145 -24.79 7.23 18.24
N ASP A 146 -25.26 6.69 19.37
CA ASP A 146 -26.05 7.44 20.35
C ASP A 146 -25.19 8.05 21.48
N ASN A 147 -23.88 7.79 21.50
CA ASN A 147 -22.95 8.35 22.49
C ASN A 147 -22.27 9.65 21.98
N PRO A 148 -22.52 10.81 22.63
CA PRO A 148 -21.97 12.10 22.21
C PRO A 148 -20.45 12.26 22.40
N ASP A 149 -19.82 11.42 23.24
CA ASP A 149 -18.37 11.47 23.50
C ASP A 149 -17.53 10.75 22.42
N ASN A 150 -18.17 10.05 21.49
CA ASN A 150 -17.49 9.31 20.44
C ASN A 150 -16.91 10.21 19.34
N SER A 151 -15.98 9.68 18.54
CA SER A 151 -15.45 10.40 17.39
C SER A 151 -16.51 10.53 16.27
N TYR A 152 -16.26 11.44 15.32
CA TYR A 152 -17.12 11.60 14.15
C TYR A 152 -17.17 10.30 13.32
N LEU A 153 -16.02 9.64 13.09
CA LEU A 153 -15.87 8.29 12.53
C LEU A 153 -16.82 7.26 13.14
N GLN A 154 -16.82 7.20 14.46
CA GLN A 154 -17.57 6.23 15.23
C GLN A 154 -19.07 6.45 15.04
N ARG A 155 -19.53 7.70 15.11
CA ARG A 155 -20.93 8.02 14.86
C ARG A 155 -21.32 7.83 13.39
N ALA A 156 -20.46 8.19 12.44
CA ALA A 156 -20.69 8.00 11.01
C ALA A 156 -20.76 6.51 10.64
N ALA A 157 -19.85 5.69 11.17
CA ALA A 157 -19.88 4.23 11.05
C ALA A 157 -21.12 3.64 11.72
N GLY A 158 -21.53 4.14 12.89
CA GLY A 158 -22.79 3.78 13.54
C GLY A 158 -24.04 4.22 12.74
N HIS A 159 -23.97 5.31 11.97
CA HIS A 159 -25.03 5.74 11.06
C HIS A 159 -25.09 4.93 9.76
N VAL A 160 -23.95 4.51 9.21
CA VAL A 160 -23.88 3.64 8.02
C VAL A 160 -24.29 2.20 8.36
N ALA A 161 -23.77 1.64 9.45
CA ALA A 161 -24.12 0.30 9.95
C ALA A 161 -25.53 0.26 10.57
N GLY A 162 -25.95 1.32 11.27
CA GLY A 162 -27.31 1.47 11.80
C GLY A 162 -28.36 1.76 10.71
N GLY A 163 -27.97 2.44 9.64
CA GLY A 163 -28.80 2.66 8.44
C GLY A 163 -28.90 1.43 7.54
N ALA A 164 -28.02 0.43 7.70
CA ALA A 164 -28.16 -0.88 7.09
C ALA A 164 -29.21 -1.78 7.78
N THR A 165 -29.60 -1.44 9.02
CA THR A 165 -30.33 -2.35 9.91
C THR A 165 -31.65 -1.82 10.48
N GLU A 166 -32.08 -0.61 10.15
CA GLU A 166 -33.50 -0.27 10.28
C GLU A 166 -34.31 -1.09 9.26
N LYS A 167 -34.91 -2.18 9.76
CA LYS A 167 -35.81 -3.17 9.12
C LYS A 167 -35.20 -4.51 8.67
N VAL A 168 -34.63 -5.27 9.62
CA VAL A 168 -34.41 -6.72 9.43
C VAL A 168 -35.58 -7.57 9.99
N GLN A 169 -36.76 -6.99 10.22
CA GLN A 169 -37.93 -7.78 10.65
C GLN A 169 -39.23 -7.64 9.87
N GLU A 170 -39.28 -6.94 8.73
CA GLU A 170 -40.49 -6.96 7.90
C GLU A 170 -40.14 -7.02 6.41
N GLY A 171 -40.57 -8.09 5.76
CA GLY A 171 -40.41 -8.32 4.34
C GLY A 171 -41.10 -7.24 3.51
N TYR A 172 -40.35 -6.74 2.52
CA TYR A 172 -40.80 -6.01 1.32
C TYR A 172 -41.35 -4.57 1.46
N GLY A 173 -40.43 -3.61 1.33
CA GLY A 173 -40.57 -2.36 0.55
C GLY A 173 -41.27 -1.17 1.23
N VAL A 174 -40.82 0.09 1.19
CA VAL A 174 -39.70 0.77 0.52
C VAL A 174 -39.30 1.94 1.42
N VAL A 175 -38.20 1.79 2.13
CA VAL A 175 -37.12 2.80 2.22
C VAL A 175 -35.86 1.97 1.93
N LYS A 176 -35.61 1.73 0.65
CA LYS A 176 -34.45 0.99 0.14
C LYS A 176 -33.67 1.94 -0.75
N GLY A 177 -32.47 2.30 -0.32
CA GLY A 177 -31.56 3.10 -1.11
C GLY A 177 -30.22 3.26 -0.41
N ALA A 178 -29.49 2.15 -0.22
CA ALA A 178 -28.05 2.03 -0.46
C ALA A 178 -27.38 0.84 0.25
N THR A 179 -27.89 0.33 1.38
CA THR A 179 -27.09 -0.52 2.27
C THR A 179 -27.39 -2.04 2.23
N GLY A 180 -28.63 -2.46 1.93
CA GLY A 180 -29.00 -3.90 1.92
C GLY A 180 -28.97 -4.61 0.55
N GLN A 181 -29.31 -3.91 -0.54
CA GLN A 181 -29.28 -4.50 -1.89
C GLN A 181 -27.85 -4.75 -2.38
N GLY A 182 -26.87 -4.00 -1.86
CA GLY A 182 -25.48 -4.12 -2.28
C GLY A 182 -24.87 -5.48 -1.91
N LEU A 183 -25.10 -5.92 -0.68
CA LEU A 183 -24.64 -7.21 -0.18
C LEU A 183 -25.41 -8.39 -0.79
N GLN A 184 -26.69 -8.20 -1.14
CA GLN A 184 -27.48 -9.23 -1.83
C GLN A 184 -26.96 -9.50 -3.26
N VAL A 185 -26.71 -8.45 -4.05
CA VAL A 185 -26.17 -8.58 -5.42
C VAL A 185 -24.75 -9.16 -5.41
N LEU A 186 -23.93 -8.81 -4.41
CA LEU A 186 -22.63 -9.44 -4.21
C LEU A 186 -22.79 -10.92 -3.80
N GLY A 187 -23.68 -11.23 -2.87
CA GLY A 187 -23.98 -12.58 -2.39
C GLY A 187 -24.57 -13.53 -3.45
N ASP A 188 -25.24 -13.00 -4.48
CA ASP A 188 -25.74 -13.78 -5.61
C ASP A 188 -24.60 -14.32 -6.51
N THR A 189 -23.39 -13.75 -6.41
CA THR A 189 -22.25 -14.07 -7.28
C THR A 189 -21.05 -14.63 -6.52
N VAL A 190 -20.84 -14.22 -5.27
CA VAL A 190 -19.73 -14.67 -4.41
C VAL A 190 -20.23 -15.14 -3.05
N ASP A 191 -19.56 -16.14 -2.46
CA ASP A 191 -19.83 -16.56 -1.09
C ASP A 191 -19.45 -15.43 -0.12
N LEU A 192 -20.46 -14.75 0.44
CA LEU A 192 -20.27 -13.52 1.21
C LEU A 192 -19.50 -13.75 2.52
N ALA A 193 -19.60 -14.95 3.10
CA ALA A 193 -18.85 -15.32 4.30
C ALA A 193 -17.35 -15.45 3.99
N THR A 194 -17.02 -16.18 2.94
CA THR A 194 -15.66 -16.35 2.42
C THR A 194 -15.07 -15.02 1.98
N PHE A 195 -15.86 -14.19 1.28
CA PHE A 195 -15.49 -12.84 0.89
C PHE A 195 -15.13 -11.97 2.10
N THR A 196 -15.98 -11.96 3.14
CA THR A 196 -15.76 -11.15 4.36
C THR A 196 -14.54 -11.63 5.13
N VAL A 197 -14.37 -12.94 5.27
CA VAL A 197 -13.21 -13.54 5.94
C VAL A 197 -11.92 -13.18 5.19
N ARG A 198 -11.90 -13.31 3.86
CA ARG A 198 -10.73 -12.94 3.04
C ARG A 198 -10.47 -11.44 3.09
N PHE A 199 -11.49 -10.60 2.96
CA PHE A 199 -11.33 -9.14 3.08
C PHE A 199 -10.71 -8.73 4.43
N SER A 200 -11.07 -9.42 5.51
CA SER A 200 -10.52 -9.17 6.84
C SER A 200 -9.07 -9.63 7.01
N HIS A 201 -8.71 -10.80 6.47
CA HIS A 201 -7.44 -11.47 6.81
C HIS A 201 -6.39 -11.44 5.70
N ASP A 202 -6.80 -11.27 4.44
CA ASP A 202 -5.94 -11.20 3.27
C ASP A 202 -5.82 -9.75 2.81
N ARG A 203 -4.63 -9.18 3.03
CA ARG A 203 -4.33 -7.78 2.67
C ARG A 203 -4.40 -7.54 1.18
N ASP A 204 -3.93 -8.48 0.38
CA ASP A 204 -3.85 -8.31 -1.07
C ASP A 204 -5.26 -8.42 -1.66
N PHE A 205 -6.07 -9.36 -1.18
CA PHE A 205 -7.48 -9.47 -1.56
C PHE A 205 -8.26 -8.21 -1.15
N ARG A 206 -8.03 -7.70 0.07
CA ARG A 206 -8.64 -6.45 0.52
C ARG A 206 -8.27 -5.29 -0.39
N ASN A 207 -6.99 -5.07 -0.68
CA ASN A 207 -6.53 -4.00 -1.55
C ASN A 207 -7.15 -4.10 -2.95
N MET A 208 -7.24 -5.32 -3.51
CA MET A 208 -7.89 -5.58 -4.79
C MET A 208 -9.33 -5.08 -4.81
N ILE A 209 -10.12 -5.47 -3.80
CA ILE A 209 -11.53 -5.08 -3.67
C ILE A 209 -11.69 -3.58 -3.44
N ILE A 210 -10.83 -3.00 -2.59
CA ILE A 210 -10.81 -1.56 -2.32
C ILE A 210 -10.55 -0.77 -3.60
N GLY A 211 -9.52 -1.15 -4.35
CA GLY A 211 -9.16 -0.49 -5.61
C GLY A 211 -10.29 -0.58 -6.63
N ALA A 212 -10.88 -1.77 -6.82
CA ALA A 212 -12.00 -1.95 -7.74
C ALA A 212 -13.23 -1.11 -7.34
N ALA A 213 -13.57 -1.07 -6.06
CA ALA A 213 -14.69 -0.29 -5.57
C ALA A 213 -14.44 1.23 -5.72
N GLY A 214 -13.24 1.71 -5.38
CA GLY A 214 -12.85 3.12 -5.58
C GLY A 214 -12.91 3.53 -7.05
N MET A 215 -12.43 2.66 -7.95
CA MET A 215 -12.54 2.83 -9.39
C MET A 215 -14.00 2.95 -9.83
N TYR A 216 -14.88 2.02 -9.45
CA TYR A 216 -16.29 2.04 -9.83
C TYR A 216 -17.09 3.19 -9.22
N ALA A 217 -16.77 3.58 -7.99
CA ALA A 217 -17.37 4.72 -7.32
C ALA A 217 -16.98 6.04 -7.98
N SER A 218 -15.70 6.22 -8.33
CA SER A 218 -15.22 7.41 -9.04
C SER A 218 -15.93 7.62 -10.38
N GLU A 219 -16.26 6.54 -11.12
CA GLU A 219 -17.02 6.65 -12.37
C GLU A 219 -18.40 7.29 -12.20
N ALA A 220 -19.01 7.13 -11.02
CA ALA A 220 -20.34 7.63 -10.73
C ALA A 220 -20.33 8.98 -10.03
N TRP A 221 -19.31 9.27 -9.22
CA TRP A 221 -19.18 10.53 -8.49
C TRP A 221 -18.74 11.70 -9.37
N ASP A 222 -17.92 11.42 -10.38
CA ASP A 222 -17.39 12.44 -11.28
C ASP A 222 -18.28 12.67 -12.52
N ASP A 223 -19.54 12.18 -12.50
CA ASP A 223 -20.56 12.47 -13.52
C ASP A 223 -21.28 13.79 -13.19
N PRO A 224 -20.91 14.93 -13.83
CA PRO A 224 -21.48 16.24 -13.52
C PRO A 224 -22.97 16.37 -13.87
N SER A 225 -23.56 15.37 -14.51
CA SER A 225 -24.98 15.33 -14.87
C SER A 225 -25.88 14.72 -13.79
N LYS A 226 -25.30 14.16 -12.70
CA LYS A 226 -26.05 13.48 -11.64
C LYS A 226 -25.88 14.16 -10.27
N PRO A 227 -26.97 14.36 -9.51
CA PRO A 227 -26.85 14.85 -8.13
C PRO A 227 -26.14 13.81 -7.26
N VAL A 228 -25.16 14.26 -6.47
CA VAL A 228 -24.53 13.44 -5.42
C VAL A 228 -25.42 13.52 -4.16
N ASP A 229 -26.19 12.47 -3.92
CA ASP A 229 -27.11 12.37 -2.78
C ASP A 229 -26.35 12.39 -1.44
N ASP A 230 -27.00 12.87 -0.37
CA ASP A 230 -26.38 13.05 0.95
C ASP A 230 -25.83 11.75 1.55
N VAL A 231 -26.44 10.60 1.23
CA VAL A 231 -25.97 9.26 1.65
C VAL A 231 -24.61 8.92 1.05
N THR A 232 -24.39 9.23 -0.24
CA THR A 232 -23.12 9.00 -0.92
C THR A 232 -22.01 9.89 -0.36
N ARG A 233 -22.34 11.13 0.04
CA ARG A 233 -21.40 12.05 0.69
C ARG A 233 -20.98 11.57 2.08
N ILE A 234 -21.93 11.05 2.86
CA ILE A 234 -21.68 10.45 4.19
C ILE A 234 -20.84 9.18 4.04
N ALA A 235 -21.19 8.31 3.09
CA ALA A 235 -20.45 7.08 2.82
C ALA A 235 -19.00 7.39 2.40
N LYS A 236 -18.78 8.38 1.53
CA LYS A 236 -17.43 8.82 1.15
C LYS A 236 -16.63 9.34 2.34
N GLY A 237 -17.25 10.15 3.21
CA GLY A 237 -16.60 10.60 4.45
C GLY A 237 -16.24 9.44 5.38
N ALA A 238 -17.17 8.51 5.61
CA ALA A 238 -16.92 7.32 6.42
C ALA A 238 -15.82 6.42 5.81
N TRP A 239 -15.76 6.35 4.48
CA TRP A 239 -14.74 5.63 3.74
C TRP A 239 -13.34 6.23 3.89
N ASP A 240 -13.20 7.54 3.70
CA ASP A 240 -11.92 8.24 3.83
C ASP A 240 -11.37 8.09 5.26
N GLU A 241 -12.25 8.14 6.24
CA GLU A 241 -11.91 8.02 7.65
C GLU A 241 -11.60 6.56 8.06
N TRP A 242 -12.33 5.57 7.50
CA TRP A 242 -12.01 4.14 7.65
C TRP A 242 -10.65 3.79 7.02
N LYS A 243 -10.38 4.28 5.81
CA LYS A 243 -9.06 4.15 5.16
C LYS A 243 -7.95 4.74 6.02
N HIS A 244 -8.17 5.93 6.58
CA HIS A 244 -7.20 6.56 7.47
C HIS A 244 -6.92 5.73 8.73
N GLY A 245 -7.97 5.15 9.34
CA GLY A 245 -7.85 4.25 10.49
C GLY A 245 -7.08 2.97 10.14
N LEU A 246 -7.37 2.35 9.00
CA LEU A 246 -6.65 1.19 8.51
C LEU A 246 -5.17 1.52 8.25
N ASP A 247 -4.88 2.63 7.57
CA ASP A 247 -3.51 3.08 7.28
C ASP A 247 -2.71 3.32 8.57
N GLN A 248 -3.34 3.91 9.59
CA GLN A 248 -2.72 4.08 10.90
C GLN A 248 -2.46 2.73 11.57
N ALA A 249 -3.43 1.82 11.56
CA ALA A 249 -3.29 0.48 12.13
C ALA A 249 -2.19 -0.34 11.42
N GLU A 250 -2.04 -0.20 10.10
CA GLU A 250 -0.94 -0.82 9.34
C GLU A 250 0.43 -0.28 9.79
N ARG A 251 0.57 1.04 10.00
CA ARG A 251 1.82 1.65 10.51
C ARG A 251 2.16 1.19 11.94
N GLU A 252 1.15 0.96 12.76
CA GLU A 252 1.30 0.48 14.14
C GLU A 252 1.48 -1.04 14.24
N GLY A 253 1.37 -1.78 13.13
CA GLY A 253 1.42 -3.24 13.13
C GLY A 253 0.17 -3.90 13.77
N LYS A 254 -0.94 -3.17 13.84
CA LYS A 254 -2.21 -3.56 14.48
C LYS A 254 -3.36 -3.75 13.48
N ALA A 255 -3.07 -3.90 12.19
CA ALA A 255 -4.09 -4.03 11.16
C ALA A 255 -5.07 -5.19 11.43
N ALA A 256 -4.59 -6.34 11.92
CA ALA A 256 -5.45 -7.47 12.28
C ALA A 256 -6.37 -7.16 13.48
N GLU A 257 -5.90 -6.33 14.42
CA GLU A 257 -6.71 -5.87 15.56
C GLU A 257 -7.78 -4.90 15.08
N TYR A 258 -7.42 -3.94 14.22
CA TYR A 258 -8.38 -3.00 13.60
C TYR A 258 -9.44 -3.74 12.76
N MET A 259 -9.02 -4.72 11.94
CA MET A 259 -9.93 -5.54 11.14
C MET A 259 -10.81 -6.47 11.97
N GLY A 260 -10.32 -6.92 13.14
CA GLY A 260 -11.07 -7.75 14.09
C GLY A 260 -12.01 -6.94 15.01
N GLN A 261 -11.90 -5.61 15.00
CA GLN A 261 -12.80 -4.69 15.69
C GLN A 261 -13.99 -4.32 14.80
N ALA A 262 -15.03 -3.74 15.40
CA ALA A 262 -16.26 -3.37 14.69
C ALA A 262 -15.99 -2.29 13.62
N GLU A 263 -15.02 -1.41 13.85
CA GLU A 263 -14.54 -0.43 12.88
C GLU A 263 -14.01 -1.10 11.60
N GLY A 264 -13.29 -2.23 11.72
CA GLY A 264 -12.79 -3.00 10.58
C GLY A 264 -13.89 -3.67 9.77
N ALA A 265 -14.86 -4.29 10.46
CA ALA A 265 -16.00 -4.97 9.82
C ALA A 265 -16.90 -4.02 9.02
N ALA A 266 -17.03 -2.75 9.45
CA ALA A 266 -17.80 -1.72 8.75
C ALA A 266 -17.27 -1.42 7.34
N GLY A 267 -16.02 -1.76 7.03
CA GLY A 267 -15.40 -1.48 5.72
C GLY A 267 -16.14 -2.13 4.54
N VAL A 268 -16.65 -3.36 4.70
CA VAL A 268 -17.38 -4.07 3.63
C VAL A 268 -18.74 -3.41 3.37
N GLU A 269 -19.43 -2.97 4.42
CA GLU A 269 -20.73 -2.30 4.31
C GLU A 269 -20.59 -0.89 3.70
N ILE A 270 -19.56 -0.14 4.11
CA ILE A 270 -19.22 1.15 3.53
C ILE A 270 -18.94 0.96 2.03
N LEU A 271 -18.11 0.00 1.64
CA LEU A 271 -17.79 -0.30 0.23
C LEU A 271 -19.01 -0.63 -0.61
N ALA A 272 -19.90 -1.50 -0.13
CA ALA A 272 -21.13 -1.87 -0.84
C ALA A 272 -22.08 -0.67 -1.05
N THR A 273 -21.96 0.36 -0.20
CA THR A 273 -22.72 1.62 -0.27
C THR A 273 -22.10 2.63 -1.24
N LEU A 274 -20.77 2.63 -1.41
CA LEU A 274 -20.06 3.53 -2.33
C LEU A 274 -20.24 3.12 -3.80
N VAL A 275 -20.26 1.82 -4.06
CA VAL A 275 -20.32 1.29 -5.43
C VAL A 275 -21.77 1.34 -5.91
N PRO A 276 -22.06 1.99 -7.06
CA PRO A 276 -23.41 2.00 -7.61
C PRO A 276 -23.93 0.58 -7.83
N VAL A 277 -25.21 0.34 -7.56
CA VAL A 277 -25.82 -1.00 -7.70
C VAL A 277 -25.56 -1.61 -9.08
N SER A 278 -25.58 -0.80 -10.14
CA SER A 278 -25.28 -1.21 -11.52
C SER A 278 -23.85 -1.72 -11.75
N LYS A 279 -22.91 -1.46 -10.83
CA LYS A 279 -21.49 -1.82 -10.91
C LYS A 279 -21.11 -2.95 -9.96
N LEU A 280 -21.98 -3.35 -9.04
CA LEU A 280 -21.75 -4.47 -8.12
C LEU A 280 -21.49 -5.81 -8.84
N PRO A 281 -22.17 -6.14 -9.97
CA PRO A 281 -21.82 -7.34 -10.72
C PRO A 281 -20.38 -7.34 -11.25
N LYS A 282 -19.83 -6.15 -11.58
CA LYS A 282 -18.43 -6.01 -12.00
C LYS A 282 -17.49 -6.22 -10.82
N LEU A 283 -17.81 -5.65 -9.67
CA LEU A 283 -17.05 -5.87 -8.43
C LEU A 283 -17.02 -7.35 -8.05
N ALA A 284 -18.14 -8.07 -8.20
CA ALA A 284 -18.19 -9.51 -7.98
C ALA A 284 -17.33 -10.29 -8.99
N LYS A 285 -17.28 -9.86 -10.26
CA LYS A 285 -16.35 -10.46 -11.24
C LYS A 285 -14.89 -10.23 -10.89
N VAL A 286 -14.53 -9.06 -10.35
CA VAL A 286 -13.16 -8.81 -9.85
C VAL A 286 -12.83 -9.74 -8.68
N ALA A 287 -13.77 -9.94 -7.75
CA ALA A 287 -13.60 -10.91 -6.67
C ALA A 287 -13.43 -12.34 -7.22
N LYS A 288 -14.24 -12.73 -8.21
CA LYS A 288 -14.09 -14.02 -8.93
C LYS A 288 -12.75 -14.11 -9.66
N ALA A 289 -12.20 -12.99 -10.14
CA ALA A 289 -10.89 -12.92 -10.79
C ALA A 289 -9.74 -13.35 -9.88
N ALA A 290 -9.93 -13.41 -8.56
CA ALA A 290 -8.98 -14.00 -7.61
C ALA A 290 -9.05 -15.54 -7.52
N ASP A 291 -10.10 -16.17 -8.06
CA ASP A 291 -10.42 -17.59 -7.85
C ASP A 291 -10.36 -18.43 -9.15
N MET A 292 -10.13 -17.82 -10.31
CA MET A 292 -10.37 -18.43 -11.64
C MET A 292 -9.47 -19.61 -12.08
N VAL A 293 -8.61 -20.17 -11.22
CA VAL A 293 -7.57 -21.14 -11.65
C VAL A 293 -7.72 -22.53 -11.00
N ASP A 294 -8.71 -22.75 -10.15
CA ASP A 294 -8.84 -24.01 -9.39
C ASP A 294 -9.21 -25.26 -10.26
N ASP A 295 -9.70 -25.07 -11.50
CA ASP A 295 -10.19 -26.18 -12.37
C ASP A 295 -9.25 -26.58 -13.53
N GLY A 296 -7.96 -26.24 -13.47
CA GLY A 296 -7.03 -26.38 -14.60
C GLY A 296 -5.82 -27.32 -14.43
N VAL A 297 -6.05 -28.64 -14.21
CA VAL A 297 -5.10 -29.79 -14.29
C VAL A 297 -3.80 -29.70 -13.42
N PRO A 298 -3.39 -30.77 -12.70
CA PRO A 298 -2.19 -30.75 -11.87
C PRO A 298 -0.90 -30.49 -12.68
N LEU A 299 0.03 -29.75 -12.05
CA LEU A 299 1.42 -29.64 -12.48
C LEU A 299 2.00 -31.04 -12.68
N HIS A 300 2.51 -31.33 -13.88
CA HIS A 300 3.84 -31.88 -14.13
C HIS A 300 4.11 -31.81 -15.64
N THR A 301 5.35 -31.47 -16.00
CA THR A 301 5.98 -31.44 -17.34
C THR A 301 5.97 -30.11 -18.10
N GLY A 302 7.12 -29.43 -18.03
CA GLY A 302 7.80 -28.73 -19.11
C GLY A 302 6.95 -27.94 -20.13
N GLY A 303 6.91 -26.62 -19.94
CA GLY A 303 6.95 -25.67 -21.06
C GLY A 303 5.63 -25.32 -21.77
N ALA A 304 4.49 -25.91 -21.42
CA ALA A 304 3.21 -25.49 -21.98
C ALA A 304 2.51 -24.51 -21.03
N ALA A 305 2.37 -23.24 -21.45
CA ALA A 305 1.57 -22.24 -20.73
C ALA A 305 0.17 -22.80 -20.44
N ARG A 306 -0.29 -22.66 -19.18
CA ARG A 306 -1.68 -22.95 -18.81
C ARG A 306 -2.59 -22.09 -19.69
N LYS A 307 -3.45 -22.73 -20.47
CA LYS A 307 -4.51 -21.99 -21.18
C LYS A 307 -5.63 -21.72 -20.19
N LEU A 308 -5.77 -20.46 -19.82
CA LEU A 308 -6.96 -19.98 -19.12
C LEU A 308 -8.23 -20.35 -19.89
N THR A 309 -9.31 -20.61 -19.17
CA THR A 309 -10.62 -20.81 -19.78
C THR A 309 -11.06 -19.54 -20.51
N LYS A 310 -11.98 -19.67 -21.48
CA LYS A 310 -12.55 -18.52 -22.16
C LYS A 310 -13.17 -17.52 -21.17
N GLU A 311 -13.87 -18.03 -20.16
CA GLU A 311 -14.44 -17.20 -19.09
C GLU A 311 -13.36 -16.44 -18.31
N GLY A 312 -12.23 -17.10 -18.02
CA GLY A 312 -11.01 -16.48 -17.46
C GLY A 312 -10.52 -15.28 -18.26
N LEU A 313 -10.35 -15.47 -19.57
CA LEU A 313 -9.87 -14.43 -20.47
C LEU A 313 -10.88 -13.29 -20.63
N ASP A 314 -12.17 -13.59 -20.68
CA ASP A 314 -13.23 -12.58 -20.77
C ASP A 314 -13.25 -11.68 -19.52
N VAL A 315 -13.07 -12.25 -18.32
CA VAL A 315 -12.96 -11.47 -17.07
C VAL A 315 -11.69 -10.61 -17.06
N LEU A 316 -10.52 -11.16 -17.40
CA LEU A 316 -9.29 -10.37 -17.45
C LEU A 316 -9.34 -9.22 -18.45
N THR A 317 -9.98 -9.45 -19.61
CA THR A 317 -10.23 -8.39 -20.61
C THR A 317 -11.09 -7.28 -20.02
N GLU A 318 -12.19 -7.61 -19.34
CA GLU A 318 -13.07 -6.62 -18.73
C GLU A 318 -12.35 -5.82 -17.63
N VAL A 319 -11.56 -6.50 -16.78
CA VAL A 319 -10.78 -5.86 -15.71
C VAL A 319 -9.72 -4.91 -16.29
N GLY A 320 -8.96 -5.35 -17.31
CA GLY A 320 -7.97 -4.51 -17.96
C GLY A 320 -8.58 -3.31 -18.69
N ASP A 321 -9.76 -3.47 -19.29
CA ASP A 321 -10.48 -2.37 -19.94
C ASP A 321 -11.02 -1.35 -18.92
N ASP A 322 -11.50 -1.83 -17.76
CA ASP A 322 -11.89 -0.95 -16.64
C ASP A 322 -10.67 -0.18 -16.11
N PHE A 323 -9.52 -0.84 -15.95
CA PHE A 323 -8.26 -0.21 -15.55
C PHE A 323 -7.83 0.91 -16.50
N ARG A 324 -7.77 0.64 -17.82
CA ARG A 324 -7.38 1.65 -18.82
C ARG A 324 -8.30 2.87 -18.81
N ARG A 325 -9.61 2.65 -18.63
CA ARG A 325 -10.57 3.75 -18.48
C ARG A 325 -10.31 4.60 -17.24
N ALA A 326 -9.96 3.96 -16.13
CA ALA A 326 -9.66 4.64 -14.88
C ALA A 326 -8.35 5.43 -14.96
N GLN A 327 -7.30 4.82 -15.53
CA GLN A 327 -6.02 5.49 -15.80
C GLN A 327 -6.19 6.72 -16.70
N ALA A 328 -6.98 6.62 -17.76
CA ALA A 328 -7.25 7.74 -18.66
C ALA A 328 -7.97 8.94 -17.99
N ARG A 329 -8.68 8.71 -16.88
CA ARG A 329 -9.32 9.79 -16.10
C ARG A 329 -8.36 10.46 -15.12
N GLY A 330 -7.34 9.75 -14.64
CA GLY A 330 -6.38 10.24 -13.66
C GLY A 330 -6.97 10.41 -12.25
N GLY A 331 -6.17 10.98 -11.34
CA GLY A 331 -6.56 11.23 -9.95
C GLY A 331 -6.95 9.96 -9.19
N VAL A 332 -8.01 10.04 -8.39
CA VAL A 332 -8.49 8.94 -7.53
C VAL A 332 -8.84 7.67 -8.32
N ALA A 333 -9.32 7.82 -9.56
CA ALA A 333 -9.65 6.67 -10.40
C ALA A 333 -8.39 5.87 -10.78
N ALA A 334 -7.31 6.56 -11.19
CA ALA A 334 -6.03 5.95 -11.51
C ALA A 334 -5.38 5.31 -10.26
N GLU A 335 -5.33 6.03 -9.14
CA GLU A 335 -4.80 5.50 -7.87
C GLU A 335 -5.55 4.24 -7.40
N SER A 336 -6.88 4.21 -7.58
CA SER A 336 -7.70 3.05 -7.23
C SER A 336 -7.46 1.87 -8.19
N ALA A 337 -7.21 2.15 -9.47
CA ALA A 337 -6.89 1.14 -10.46
C ALA A 337 -5.52 0.48 -10.18
N ASP A 338 -4.52 1.28 -9.78
CA ASP A 338 -3.20 0.78 -9.39
C ASP A 338 -3.29 -0.11 -8.15
N LEU A 339 -4.06 0.31 -7.13
CA LEU A 339 -4.30 -0.49 -5.93
C LEU A 339 -5.04 -1.81 -6.24
N MET A 340 -5.95 -1.79 -7.21
CA MET A 340 -6.66 -2.99 -7.65
C MET A 340 -5.68 -4.02 -8.23
N PHE A 341 -4.79 -3.58 -9.12
CA PHE A 341 -3.78 -4.45 -9.74
C PHE A 341 -2.69 -4.90 -8.77
N ASP A 342 -2.25 -4.04 -7.85
CA ASP A 342 -1.34 -4.43 -6.77
C ASP A 342 -1.95 -5.57 -5.93
N GLY A 343 -3.21 -5.41 -5.52
CA GLY A 343 -3.95 -6.43 -4.80
C GLY A 343 -4.15 -7.72 -5.61
N LEU A 344 -4.55 -7.62 -6.88
CA LEU A 344 -4.73 -8.79 -7.75
C LEU A 344 -3.42 -9.57 -7.95
N ALA A 345 -2.32 -8.87 -8.23
CA ALA A 345 -1.01 -9.47 -8.33
C ALA A 345 -0.57 -10.07 -7.00
N GLY A 346 -0.86 -9.41 -5.88
CA GLY A 346 -0.65 -9.90 -4.50
C GLY A 346 -1.33 -11.24 -4.24
N VAL A 347 -2.65 -11.32 -4.50
CA VAL A 347 -3.42 -12.55 -4.33
C VAL A 347 -2.88 -13.68 -5.20
N ARG A 348 -2.65 -13.40 -6.49
CA ARG A 348 -2.13 -14.42 -7.41
C ARG A 348 -0.73 -14.86 -7.03
N ARG A 349 0.11 -13.95 -6.53
CA ARG A 349 1.43 -14.27 -6.00
C ARG A 349 1.37 -15.19 -4.78
N SER A 350 0.45 -14.94 -3.84
CA SER A 350 0.29 -15.79 -2.65
C SER A 350 -0.23 -17.19 -2.97
N GLN A 351 -1.00 -17.32 -4.05
CA GLN A 351 -1.48 -18.60 -4.59
C GLN A 351 -0.44 -19.34 -5.46
N GLY A 352 0.67 -18.70 -5.83
CA GLY A 352 1.65 -19.27 -6.77
C GLY A 352 1.20 -19.19 -8.24
N GLU A 353 0.23 -18.31 -8.55
CA GLU A 353 -0.45 -18.20 -9.84
C GLU A 353 -0.21 -16.85 -10.54
N LEU A 354 0.76 -16.06 -10.06
CA LEU A 354 1.11 -14.76 -10.67
C LEU A 354 1.45 -14.88 -12.16
N ARG A 355 2.06 -16.01 -12.56
CA ARG A 355 2.32 -16.32 -13.97
C ARG A 355 1.06 -16.36 -14.82
N ASP A 356 0.05 -17.06 -14.32
CA ASP A 356 -1.19 -17.28 -15.06
C ASP A 356 -1.92 -15.95 -15.27
N LEU A 357 -1.84 -15.04 -14.30
CA LEU A 357 -2.29 -13.65 -14.45
C LEU A 357 -1.53 -12.92 -15.56
N VAL A 358 -0.19 -12.94 -15.53
CA VAL A 358 0.62 -12.24 -16.55
C VAL A 358 0.37 -12.80 -17.94
N ASP A 359 0.36 -14.13 -18.09
CA ASP A 359 0.11 -14.79 -19.38
C ASP A 359 -1.30 -14.50 -19.90
N GLY A 360 -2.30 -14.43 -19.01
CA GLY A 360 -3.66 -14.03 -19.35
C GLY A 360 -3.77 -12.57 -19.79
N LEU A 361 -3.11 -11.66 -19.08
CA LEU A 361 -3.05 -10.25 -19.45
C LEU A 361 -2.27 -10.04 -20.76
N ARG A 362 -1.20 -10.81 -21.00
CA ARG A 362 -0.49 -10.81 -22.28
C ARG A 362 -1.40 -11.26 -23.43
N GLN A 363 -2.16 -12.35 -23.23
CA GLN A 363 -3.10 -12.87 -24.23
C GLN A 363 -4.26 -11.91 -24.55
N THR A 364 -4.66 -11.10 -23.57
CA THR A 364 -5.75 -10.12 -23.71
C THR A 364 -5.26 -8.73 -24.12
N GLY A 365 -3.94 -8.51 -24.21
CA GLY A 365 -3.34 -7.23 -24.62
C GLY A 365 -3.29 -6.18 -23.51
N HIS A 366 -3.22 -6.62 -22.25
CA HIS A 366 -3.26 -5.81 -21.03
C HIS A 366 -2.02 -6.00 -20.13
N VAL A 367 -0.94 -6.60 -20.64
CA VAL A 367 0.31 -6.74 -19.88
C VAL A 367 0.94 -5.38 -19.57
N ASP A 368 0.85 -4.43 -20.51
CA ASP A 368 1.32 -3.05 -20.33
C ASP A 368 0.64 -2.36 -19.14
N ASP A 369 -0.66 -2.62 -18.95
CA ASP A 369 -1.44 -2.06 -17.85
C ASP A 369 -0.92 -2.55 -16.49
N LEU A 370 -0.53 -3.83 -16.40
CA LEU A 370 0.08 -4.41 -15.20
C LEU A 370 1.49 -3.86 -14.93
N LEU A 371 2.27 -3.61 -15.99
CA LEU A 371 3.60 -3.02 -15.88
C LEU A 371 3.53 -1.57 -15.38
N GLN A 372 2.58 -0.79 -15.91
CA GLN A 372 2.35 0.60 -15.52
C GLN A 372 1.87 0.73 -14.07
N SER A 373 1.08 -0.21 -13.58
CA SER A 373 0.52 -0.12 -12.23
C SER A 373 1.54 -0.31 -11.11
N GLY A 374 2.75 -0.77 -11.41
CA GLY A 374 3.78 -1.05 -10.40
C GLY A 374 3.51 -2.29 -9.53
N ALA A 375 2.54 -3.13 -9.90
CA ALA A 375 2.12 -4.29 -9.10
C ALA A 375 3.15 -5.44 -9.06
N LEU A 376 4.07 -5.45 -10.01
CA LEU A 376 5.15 -6.43 -10.11
C LEU A 376 6.41 -5.94 -9.39
N ARG A 377 7.03 -6.81 -8.61
CA ARG A 377 8.29 -6.51 -7.89
C ARG A 377 9.48 -6.50 -8.85
N PRO A 378 10.62 -5.86 -8.51
CA PRO A 378 11.80 -5.84 -9.38
C PRO A 378 12.24 -7.24 -9.85
N ARG A 379 12.31 -8.22 -8.95
CA ARG A 379 12.64 -9.62 -9.30
C ARG A 379 11.66 -10.25 -10.31
N GLU A 380 10.39 -9.84 -10.26
CA GLU A 380 9.32 -10.31 -11.15
C GLU A 380 9.44 -9.65 -12.53
N LEU A 381 9.76 -8.37 -12.58
CA LEU A 381 10.11 -7.67 -13.82
C LEU A 381 11.34 -8.31 -14.48
N GLY A 382 12.38 -8.62 -13.69
CA GLY A 382 13.56 -9.34 -14.14
C GLY A 382 13.24 -10.74 -14.67
N TYR A 383 12.23 -11.43 -14.13
CA TYR A 383 11.73 -12.68 -14.70
C TYR A 383 11.07 -12.47 -16.05
N LEU A 384 10.14 -11.51 -16.17
CA LEU A 384 9.46 -11.22 -17.43
C LEU A 384 10.46 -10.85 -18.54
N ALA A 385 11.45 -10.02 -18.23
CA ALA A 385 12.46 -9.58 -19.19
C ALA A 385 13.24 -10.76 -19.79
N ARG A 386 13.49 -11.81 -18.99
CA ARG A 386 14.20 -13.03 -19.43
C ARG A 386 13.33 -13.96 -20.27
N GLN A 387 12.01 -13.91 -20.09
CA GLN A 387 11.07 -14.70 -20.91
C GLN A 387 10.82 -14.03 -22.25
N ASN A 388 10.55 -12.72 -22.23
CA ASN A 388 10.25 -11.94 -23.42
C ASN A 388 10.56 -10.46 -23.18
N VAL A 389 11.67 -9.98 -23.75
CA VAL A 389 12.04 -8.56 -23.65
C VAL A 389 11.03 -7.63 -24.35
N ASP A 390 10.28 -8.14 -25.33
CA ASP A 390 9.26 -7.36 -26.05
C ASP A 390 8.06 -6.99 -25.16
N ASP A 391 7.89 -7.62 -24.00
CA ASP A 391 6.88 -7.21 -23.02
C ASP A 391 7.12 -5.76 -22.54
N PHE A 392 8.36 -5.24 -22.65
CA PHE A 392 8.74 -3.87 -22.24
C PHE A 392 8.81 -2.88 -23.41
N LYS A 393 8.24 -3.22 -24.56
CA LYS A 393 8.30 -2.38 -25.77
C LYS A 393 7.47 -1.10 -25.64
N ASN A 394 6.28 -1.21 -25.04
CA ASN A 394 5.35 -0.08 -24.90
C ASN A 394 5.48 0.60 -23.53
N VAL A 395 5.86 -0.17 -22.51
CA VAL A 395 6.19 0.32 -21.17
C VAL A 395 7.67 0.03 -20.93
N PRO A 396 8.56 1.02 -21.10
CA PRO A 396 9.99 0.85 -20.88
C PRO A 396 10.31 0.20 -19.54
N PHE A 397 11.35 -0.65 -19.51
CA PHE A 397 11.71 -1.41 -18.32
C PHE A 397 12.02 -0.52 -17.10
N ASP A 398 12.67 0.61 -17.31
CA ASP A 398 12.95 1.62 -16.28
C ASP A 398 11.69 2.32 -15.76
N GLU A 399 10.69 2.57 -16.61
CA GLU A 399 9.37 3.05 -16.19
C GLU A 399 8.65 2.01 -15.32
N ALA A 400 8.57 0.75 -15.77
CA ALA A 400 7.96 -0.34 -15.01
C ALA A 400 8.69 -0.58 -13.67
N LEU A 401 10.02 -0.51 -13.67
CA LEU A 401 10.84 -0.61 -12.47
C LEU A 401 10.58 0.56 -11.51
N THR A 402 10.44 1.78 -12.02
CA THR A 402 10.13 2.96 -11.21
C THR A 402 8.74 2.87 -10.61
N ALA A 403 7.76 2.39 -11.38
CA ALA A 403 6.42 2.10 -10.88
C ALA A 403 6.45 1.05 -9.77
N SER A 404 7.26 -0.02 -9.93
CA SER A 404 7.37 -1.10 -8.92
C SER A 404 7.88 -0.65 -7.55
N VAL A 405 8.67 0.43 -7.50
CA VAL A 405 9.14 0.99 -6.23
C VAL A 405 8.19 2.03 -5.64
N GLY A 406 7.10 2.36 -6.33
CA GLY A 406 6.09 3.31 -5.90
C GLY A 406 6.59 4.76 -5.83
N GLY A 407 7.50 5.15 -6.72
CA GLY A 407 8.07 6.51 -6.75
C GLY A 407 8.96 6.87 -5.54
N ARG A 408 9.31 5.90 -4.69
CA ARG A 408 10.21 6.11 -3.54
C ARG A 408 11.59 6.56 -4.00
N ALA A 409 12.20 7.46 -3.23
CA ALA A 409 13.56 7.91 -3.50
C ALA A 409 14.56 6.76 -3.27
N LEU A 410 15.67 6.71 -4.03
CA LEU A 410 16.72 5.69 -3.85
C LEU A 410 17.24 5.59 -2.40
N SER A 411 17.25 6.72 -1.66
CA SER A 411 17.68 6.79 -0.25
C SER A 411 16.73 6.06 0.72
N GLN A 412 15.47 5.84 0.32
CA GLN A 412 14.45 5.17 1.12
C GLN A 412 14.44 3.65 0.89
N LEU A 413 15.16 3.17 -0.13
CA LEU A 413 15.21 1.76 -0.48
C LEU A 413 16.14 1.00 0.47
N LYS A 414 15.67 -0.15 0.95
CA LYS A 414 16.48 -1.06 1.77
C LYS A 414 17.53 -1.74 0.91
N ARG A 415 18.61 -2.21 1.55
CA ARG A 415 19.73 -2.86 0.86
C ARG A 415 19.32 -4.05 -0.01
N HIS A 416 18.32 -4.83 0.41
CA HIS A 416 17.83 -5.96 -0.39
C HIS A 416 17.03 -5.48 -1.61
N GLU A 417 16.18 -4.45 -1.47
CA GLU A 417 15.44 -3.85 -2.59
C GLU A 417 16.40 -3.31 -3.66
N VAL A 418 17.49 -2.65 -3.25
CA VAL A 418 18.55 -2.19 -4.16
C VAL A 418 19.20 -3.37 -4.90
N GLY A 419 19.43 -4.48 -4.20
CA GLY A 419 19.96 -5.71 -4.80
C GLY A 419 19.02 -6.27 -5.88
N GLU A 420 17.75 -6.45 -5.55
CA GLU A 420 16.73 -6.95 -6.48
C GLU A 420 16.59 -6.06 -7.72
N ILE A 421 16.65 -4.73 -7.56
CA ILE A 421 16.65 -3.78 -8.69
C ILE A 421 17.85 -4.02 -9.60
N GLY A 422 19.05 -4.17 -9.02
CA GLY A 422 20.26 -4.46 -9.78
C GLY A 422 20.16 -5.75 -10.60
N GLU A 423 19.63 -6.80 -9.98
CA GLU A 423 19.46 -8.10 -10.62
C GLU A 423 18.44 -8.04 -11.75
N ALA A 424 17.34 -7.30 -11.56
CA ALA A 424 16.33 -7.07 -12.57
C ALA A 424 16.91 -6.33 -13.79
N ILE A 425 17.68 -5.25 -13.56
CA ILE A 425 18.38 -4.50 -14.61
C ILE A 425 19.37 -5.40 -15.35
N MET A 426 20.16 -6.19 -14.63
CA MET A 426 21.12 -7.11 -15.24
C MET A 426 20.43 -8.19 -16.08
N ALA A 427 19.34 -8.76 -15.58
CA ALA A 427 18.57 -9.76 -16.30
C ALA A 427 18.00 -9.20 -17.61
N HIS A 428 17.46 -7.99 -17.57
CA HIS A 428 16.96 -7.29 -18.75
C HIS A 428 18.07 -6.94 -19.75
N ASP A 429 19.21 -6.42 -19.29
CA ASP A 429 20.37 -6.11 -20.13
C ASP A 429 20.93 -7.35 -20.84
N LEU A 430 21.05 -8.47 -20.14
CA LEU A 430 21.46 -9.75 -20.73
C LEU A 430 20.47 -10.23 -21.79
N ALA A 431 19.17 -10.16 -21.50
CA ALA A 431 18.12 -10.54 -22.44
C ALA A 431 18.14 -9.66 -23.71
N GLN A 432 18.29 -8.34 -23.56
CA GLN A 432 18.45 -7.40 -24.68
C GLN A 432 19.69 -7.71 -25.53
N LYS A 433 20.77 -8.17 -24.92
CA LYS A 433 22.00 -8.60 -25.60
C LYS A 433 21.90 -9.98 -26.24
N GLY A 434 20.76 -10.66 -26.12
CA GLY A 434 20.51 -11.97 -26.72
C GLY A 434 21.06 -13.15 -25.92
N TYR A 435 21.47 -12.94 -24.66
CA TYR A 435 21.78 -14.07 -23.78
C TYR A 435 20.56 -14.96 -23.61
N ARG A 436 20.81 -16.26 -23.53
CA ARG A 436 19.75 -17.28 -23.42
C ARG A 436 19.87 -18.05 -22.12
N ASP A 437 18.78 -18.69 -21.72
CA ASP A 437 18.71 -19.51 -20.50
C ASP A 437 19.14 -18.75 -19.22
N ILE A 438 18.76 -17.46 -19.13
CA ILE A 438 19.12 -16.59 -18.02
C ILE A 438 18.36 -17.03 -16.75
N VAL A 439 19.08 -17.46 -15.72
CA VAL A 439 18.52 -17.97 -14.47
C VAL A 439 19.23 -17.40 -13.23
N PRO A 440 18.50 -17.03 -12.17
CA PRO A 440 19.11 -16.58 -10.92
C PRO A 440 19.73 -17.76 -10.16
N ILE A 441 20.91 -17.60 -9.52
CA ILE A 441 21.54 -18.63 -8.68
C ILE A 441 21.73 -18.18 -7.22
N GLN A 442 20.62 -18.09 -6.48
CA GLN A 442 20.58 -17.46 -5.16
C GLN A 442 20.37 -18.43 -4.00
N ASN A 443 20.53 -17.91 -2.77
CA ASN A 443 20.12 -18.59 -1.54
C ASN A 443 18.84 -17.95 -0.96
N ASN A 444 18.31 -18.49 0.14
CA ASN A 444 17.07 -18.02 0.79
C ASN A 444 17.09 -16.54 1.24
N SER A 445 18.28 -15.93 1.30
CA SER A 445 18.46 -14.55 1.73
C SER A 445 18.72 -13.60 0.55
N GLY A 446 18.61 -14.06 -0.70
CA GLY A 446 18.91 -13.25 -1.89
C GLY A 446 20.38 -12.87 -1.98
N HIS A 447 21.29 -13.76 -1.59
CA HIS A 447 22.73 -13.49 -1.62
C HIS A 447 23.48 -14.45 -2.52
N GLY A 448 24.36 -13.93 -3.38
CA GLY A 448 25.49 -14.51 -4.13
C GLY A 448 25.16 -14.94 -5.56
N ASN A 449 26.16 -15.17 -6.43
CA ASN A 449 26.07 -15.39 -7.89
C ASN A 449 24.69 -15.21 -8.49
N ASP A 450 24.36 -13.95 -8.71
CA ASP A 450 22.99 -13.53 -8.79
C ASP A 450 22.32 -13.97 -10.11
N LEU A 451 23.08 -14.15 -11.20
CA LEU A 451 22.57 -14.65 -12.48
C LEU A 451 23.57 -15.60 -13.17
N VAL A 452 23.04 -16.54 -13.96
CA VAL A 452 23.79 -17.40 -14.87
C VAL A 452 23.08 -17.42 -16.22
N ALA A 453 23.83 -17.36 -17.31
CA ALA A 453 23.28 -17.31 -18.66
C ALA A 453 24.24 -17.90 -19.69
N ILE A 454 23.73 -18.27 -20.87
CA ILE A 454 24.54 -18.66 -22.02
C ILE A 454 24.81 -17.44 -22.89
N ASN A 455 26.08 -17.15 -23.10
CA ASN A 455 26.53 -16.08 -23.99
C ASN A 455 26.24 -16.43 -25.45
N PRO A 456 25.57 -15.56 -26.23
CA PRO A 456 25.17 -15.85 -27.60
C PRO A 456 26.35 -15.97 -28.58
N ASP A 457 27.47 -15.33 -28.28
CA ASP A 457 28.65 -15.30 -29.15
C ASP A 457 29.57 -16.51 -28.92
N THR A 458 29.68 -16.97 -27.66
CA THR A 458 30.62 -18.03 -27.27
C THR A 458 29.96 -19.39 -27.04
N ASP A 459 28.63 -19.41 -26.90
CA ASP A 459 27.82 -20.57 -26.52
C ASP A 459 28.26 -21.24 -25.21
N LYS A 460 28.78 -20.44 -24.27
CA LYS A 460 29.23 -20.90 -22.95
C LYS A 460 28.39 -20.31 -21.83
N TRP A 461 28.32 -21.06 -20.74
CA TRP A 461 27.77 -20.59 -19.48
C TRP A 461 28.69 -19.55 -18.83
N GLU A 462 28.11 -18.42 -18.50
CA GLU A 462 28.72 -17.32 -17.78
C GLU A 462 27.92 -17.02 -16.51
N ILE A 463 28.65 -16.65 -15.46
CA ILE A 463 28.09 -16.35 -14.14
C ILE A 463 28.30 -14.88 -13.83
N PHE A 464 27.27 -14.21 -13.34
CA PHE A 464 27.30 -12.79 -13.01
C PHE A 464 26.97 -12.61 -11.54
N GLU A 465 27.95 -12.16 -10.76
CA GLU A 465 27.67 -11.56 -9.45
C GLU A 465 27.30 -10.08 -9.66
N VAL A 466 26.08 -9.72 -9.30
CA VAL A 466 25.52 -8.39 -9.40
C VAL A 466 25.75 -7.62 -8.10
N LYS A 467 26.22 -6.38 -8.23
CA LYS A 467 26.34 -5.44 -7.12
C LYS A 467 25.71 -4.12 -7.53
N ALA A 468 24.55 -3.85 -6.97
CA ALA A 468 23.88 -2.57 -7.11
C ALA A 468 24.24 -1.61 -5.96
N SER A 469 24.22 -0.32 -6.24
CA SER A 469 24.36 0.75 -5.25
C SER A 469 23.43 1.90 -5.56
N ALA A 470 22.60 2.26 -4.57
CA ALA A 470 21.84 3.51 -4.53
C ALA A 470 22.68 4.71 -4.06
N LYS A 471 23.96 4.49 -3.69
CA LYS A 471 24.88 5.51 -3.13
C LYS A 471 26.08 5.78 -4.03
N GLY A 472 25.91 5.58 -5.34
CA GLY A 472 26.90 5.95 -6.36
C GLY A 472 28.02 4.93 -6.63
N ILE A 473 28.50 4.16 -5.65
CA ILE A 473 29.58 3.16 -5.91
C ILE A 473 29.18 1.76 -5.42
N ALA A 474 28.99 0.84 -6.37
CA ALA A 474 28.86 -0.59 -6.13
C ALA A 474 30.16 -1.23 -5.60
N ARG A 475 30.02 -2.21 -4.70
CA ARG A 475 31.15 -2.90 -4.07
C ARG A 475 32.02 -3.64 -5.11
N GLY A 476 33.33 -3.64 -4.86
CA GLY A 476 34.30 -4.41 -5.65
C GLY A 476 34.25 -5.92 -5.40
N GLN A 477 35.04 -6.67 -6.18
CA GLN A 477 35.02 -8.13 -6.25
C GLN A 477 35.25 -8.82 -4.88
N GLY A 478 34.38 -9.78 -4.57
CA GLY A 478 34.40 -10.59 -3.35
C GLY A 478 35.38 -11.78 -3.40
N PRO A 479 35.26 -12.74 -2.46
CA PRO A 479 36.00 -14.01 -2.50
C PRO A 479 35.66 -14.85 -3.75
N GLU A 480 36.42 -15.91 -3.99
CA GLU A 480 36.25 -16.81 -5.13
C GLU A 480 34.81 -17.33 -5.24
N PRO A 481 34.10 -17.06 -6.36
CA PRO A 481 32.68 -17.40 -6.48
C PRO A 481 32.45 -18.89 -6.72
N GLN A 482 33.36 -19.58 -7.41
CA GLN A 482 33.17 -20.97 -7.88
C GLN A 482 32.78 -21.99 -6.80
N PRO A 483 33.38 -22.01 -5.59
CA PRO A 483 32.93 -22.89 -4.51
C PRO A 483 31.47 -22.65 -4.11
N LEU A 484 31.06 -21.38 -4.06
CA LEU A 484 29.69 -20.98 -3.72
C LEU A 484 28.71 -21.34 -4.83
N VAL A 485 29.06 -21.10 -6.10
CA VAL A 485 28.25 -21.53 -7.27
C VAL A 485 28.01 -23.03 -7.21
N SER A 486 29.09 -23.81 -7.07
CA SER A 486 29.03 -25.27 -7.12
C SER A 486 28.11 -25.83 -6.03
N GLN A 487 28.20 -25.28 -4.82
CA GLN A 487 27.32 -25.64 -3.71
C GLN A 487 25.85 -25.35 -4.04
N ARG A 488 25.55 -24.20 -4.65
CA ARG A 488 24.18 -23.75 -4.95
C ARG A 488 23.54 -24.52 -6.08
N ILE A 489 24.27 -24.80 -7.15
CA ILE A 489 23.82 -25.71 -8.20
C ILE A 489 23.48 -27.08 -7.57
N GLY A 490 24.27 -27.56 -6.61
CA GLY A 490 23.93 -28.75 -5.84
C GLY A 490 22.62 -28.65 -5.06
N LEU A 491 22.31 -27.50 -4.44
CA LEU A 491 21.05 -27.26 -3.73
C LEU A 491 19.86 -27.18 -4.71
N ALA A 492 20.05 -26.51 -5.85
CA ALA A 492 19.06 -26.40 -6.92
C ALA A 492 18.64 -27.77 -7.46
N ILE A 493 19.61 -28.66 -7.67
CA ILE A 493 19.36 -30.03 -8.14
C ILE A 493 18.58 -30.85 -7.10
N ARG A 494 18.74 -30.55 -5.81
CA ARG A 494 18.00 -31.20 -4.73
C ARG A 494 16.68 -30.52 -4.38
N GLU A 495 16.33 -29.40 -5.02
CA GLU A 495 15.14 -28.58 -4.71
C GLU A 495 15.10 -28.16 -3.23
N GLU A 496 16.26 -27.87 -2.64
CA GLU A 496 16.39 -27.54 -1.22
C GLU A 496 16.47 -26.03 -0.98
N GLY A 497 15.80 -25.57 0.07
CA GLY A 497 15.86 -24.17 0.51
C GLY A 497 15.15 -23.24 -0.47
N HIS A 498 15.89 -22.30 -1.06
CA HIS A 498 15.32 -21.31 -1.99
C HIS A 498 14.88 -21.94 -3.30
N TRP A 499 15.49 -23.07 -3.65
CA TRP A 499 15.26 -23.78 -4.89
C TRP A 499 14.10 -24.77 -4.85
N ASP A 500 13.41 -24.83 -3.71
CA ASP A 500 12.11 -25.49 -3.66
C ASP A 500 11.18 -24.77 -4.66
N PRO A 501 10.48 -25.48 -5.57
CA PRO A 501 9.61 -24.88 -6.57
C PRO A 501 8.60 -23.87 -6.03
N LYS A 502 8.18 -24.00 -4.76
CA LYS A 502 7.27 -23.02 -4.13
C LYS A 502 7.89 -21.65 -3.85
N ASN A 503 9.23 -21.56 -3.86
CA ASN A 503 10.00 -20.37 -3.51
C ASN A 503 10.57 -19.64 -4.73
N MET A 504 10.42 -20.20 -5.94
CA MET A 504 10.90 -19.62 -7.19
C MET A 504 9.78 -19.52 -8.22
N TRP A 505 9.90 -18.53 -9.11
CA TRP A 505 9.01 -18.45 -10.26
C TRP A 505 9.48 -19.39 -11.39
N GLU A 506 10.74 -19.82 -11.39
CA GLU A 506 11.32 -20.69 -12.40
C GLU A 506 11.02 -22.19 -12.16
N GLU A 507 10.04 -22.72 -12.88
CA GLU A 507 9.73 -24.16 -12.90
C GLU A 507 10.88 -25.04 -13.44
N ALA A 508 11.79 -24.45 -14.23
CA ALA A 508 12.92 -25.15 -14.85
C ALA A 508 14.22 -25.05 -14.04
N ALA A 509 14.18 -24.60 -12.78
CA ALA A 509 15.38 -24.35 -11.98
C ALA A 509 16.26 -25.61 -11.82
N LYS A 510 15.67 -26.73 -11.42
CA LYS A 510 16.37 -28.02 -11.29
C LYS A 510 16.94 -28.53 -12.62
N PRO A 511 16.15 -28.70 -13.70
CA PRO A 511 16.71 -29.19 -14.96
C PRO A 511 17.75 -28.23 -15.55
N THR A 512 17.63 -26.92 -15.32
CA THR A 512 18.67 -25.96 -15.73
C THR A 512 19.94 -26.15 -14.91
N ALA A 513 19.85 -26.33 -13.59
CA ALA A 513 20.99 -26.59 -12.72
C ALA A 513 21.67 -27.93 -13.05
N GLU A 514 20.91 -28.97 -13.39
CA GLU A 514 21.43 -30.24 -13.90
C GLU A 514 22.22 -30.04 -15.19
N ARG A 515 21.65 -29.29 -16.15
CA ARG A 515 22.30 -28.97 -17.43
C ARG A 515 23.59 -28.16 -17.23
N ILE A 516 23.57 -27.11 -16.41
CA ILE A 516 24.77 -26.33 -16.08
C ILE A 516 25.84 -27.25 -15.49
N ARG A 517 25.49 -28.12 -14.55
CA ARG A 517 26.45 -29.06 -13.95
C ARG A 517 27.00 -30.03 -15.00
N GLU A 518 26.17 -30.59 -15.86
CA GLU A 518 26.60 -31.55 -16.88
C GLU A 518 27.53 -30.94 -17.93
N GLU A 519 27.22 -29.72 -18.38
CA GLU A 519 27.95 -29.04 -19.45
C GLU A 519 29.24 -28.36 -18.97
N THR A 520 29.31 -27.98 -17.69
CA THR A 520 30.43 -27.20 -17.15
C THR A 520 31.34 -27.98 -16.21
N PHE A 521 30.94 -29.13 -15.69
CA PHE A 521 31.77 -29.87 -14.73
C PHE A 521 33.02 -30.46 -15.38
N ASP A 522 34.18 -29.99 -14.93
CA ASP A 522 35.48 -30.52 -15.31
C ASP A 522 35.85 -31.70 -14.40
N ARG A 523 36.03 -32.87 -14.99
CA ARG A 523 36.33 -34.12 -14.27
C ARG A 523 37.73 -34.13 -13.66
N ASP A 524 38.67 -33.39 -14.23
CA ASP A 524 40.07 -33.38 -13.81
C ASP A 524 40.24 -32.47 -12.59
N THR A 525 39.62 -31.29 -12.61
CA THR A 525 39.69 -30.31 -11.51
C THR A 525 38.60 -30.52 -10.45
N ARG A 526 37.55 -31.28 -10.78
CA ARG A 526 36.33 -31.44 -9.97
C ARG A 526 35.64 -30.10 -9.67
N GLN A 527 35.78 -29.13 -10.57
CA GLN A 527 35.19 -27.79 -10.48
C GLN A 527 34.34 -27.50 -11.72
N LEU A 528 33.48 -26.49 -11.62
CA LEU A 528 32.75 -25.99 -12.77
C LEU A 528 33.67 -25.08 -13.60
N LYS A 529 33.79 -25.39 -14.89
CA LYS A 529 34.50 -24.60 -15.89
C LYS A 529 33.55 -23.55 -16.47
N VAL A 530 33.34 -22.51 -15.69
CA VAL A 530 32.46 -21.38 -16.00
C VAL A 530 33.22 -20.07 -15.86
N ASP A 531 33.06 -19.19 -16.83
CA ASP A 531 33.59 -17.83 -16.74
C ASP A 531 32.71 -17.05 -15.76
N THR A 532 33.36 -16.36 -14.82
CA THR A 532 32.66 -15.59 -13.79
C THR A 532 32.96 -14.12 -13.95
N TYR A 533 31.91 -13.32 -13.84
CA TYR A 533 31.89 -11.89 -14.03
C TYR A 533 31.31 -11.20 -12.81
N TRP A 534 31.73 -9.96 -12.63
CA TRP A 534 31.23 -9.03 -11.63
C TRP A 534 30.51 -7.91 -12.36
N SER A 535 29.21 -7.75 -12.13
CA SER A 535 28.40 -6.68 -12.69
C SER A 535 28.17 -5.59 -11.66
N ARG A 536 28.69 -4.39 -11.92
CA ARG A 536 28.49 -3.21 -11.07
C ARG A 536 27.42 -2.33 -11.66
N ILE A 537 26.41 -2.01 -10.87
CA ILE A 537 25.29 -1.17 -11.27
C ILE A 537 25.17 -0.04 -10.26
N ASN A 538 25.42 1.19 -10.70
CA ASN A 538 25.15 2.37 -9.90
C ASN A 538 23.77 2.87 -10.30
N LEU A 539 22.85 2.85 -9.35
CA LEU A 539 21.49 3.32 -9.58
C LEU A 539 21.50 4.84 -9.51
N GLU A 540 20.85 5.44 -10.49
CA GLU A 540 20.59 6.87 -10.59
C GLU A 540 19.09 7.07 -10.64
N GLN A 541 18.63 8.13 -10.00
CA GLN A 541 17.24 8.56 -10.10
C GLN A 541 17.23 9.91 -10.79
N ASP A 542 16.54 9.99 -11.92
CA ASP A 542 16.40 11.23 -12.67
C ASP A 542 15.63 12.26 -11.81
N PRO A 543 16.20 13.45 -11.53
CA PRO A 543 15.54 14.41 -10.65
C PRO A 543 14.26 15.01 -11.20
N ALA A 544 14.09 15.04 -12.53
CA ALA A 544 12.95 15.66 -13.20
C ALA A 544 11.78 14.67 -13.38
N THR A 545 12.09 13.41 -13.67
CA THR A 545 11.09 12.38 -13.98
C THR A 545 10.91 11.35 -12.87
N GLY A 546 11.85 11.27 -11.92
CA GLY A 546 11.87 10.26 -10.87
C GLY A 546 12.30 8.86 -11.35
N LEU A 547 12.65 8.71 -12.63
CA LEU A 547 13.00 7.42 -13.23
C LEU A 547 14.27 6.84 -12.64
N ILE A 548 14.20 5.58 -12.20
CA ILE A 548 15.33 4.81 -11.72
C ILE A 548 15.98 4.07 -12.88
N LYS A 549 17.27 4.35 -13.09
CA LYS A 549 18.09 3.70 -14.11
C LYS A 549 19.40 3.20 -13.52
N GLY A 550 20.05 2.29 -14.23
CA GLY A 550 21.39 1.84 -13.91
C GLY A 550 22.00 1.13 -15.11
N GLU A 551 23.29 1.34 -15.34
CA GLU A 551 24.01 0.69 -16.44
C GLU A 551 24.93 -0.41 -15.88
N PRO A 552 24.76 -1.67 -16.32
CA PRO A 552 25.66 -2.76 -15.95
C PRO A 552 27.07 -2.59 -16.49
N LYS A 553 28.04 -2.44 -15.58
CA LYS A 553 29.47 -2.51 -15.86
C LYS A 553 29.99 -3.91 -15.53
N ILE A 554 30.14 -4.74 -16.56
CA ILE A 554 30.54 -6.14 -16.46
C ILE A 554 32.07 -6.25 -16.54
N GLU A 555 32.67 -6.88 -15.55
CA GLU A 555 34.11 -7.12 -15.47
C GLU A 555 34.39 -8.59 -15.21
N GLN A 556 35.46 -9.14 -15.78
CA GLN A 556 35.86 -10.50 -15.45
C GLN A 556 36.25 -10.57 -13.97
N TRP A 557 35.79 -11.61 -13.27
CA TRP A 557 36.26 -11.89 -11.93
C TRP A 557 37.72 -12.35 -12.00
N LEU A 558 38.58 -11.71 -11.20
CA LEU A 558 40.01 -12.02 -11.18
C LEU A 558 40.39 -12.59 -9.80
N PRO A 559 41.28 -13.61 -9.75
CA PRO A 559 41.93 -14.02 -8.52
C PRO A 559 42.58 -12.83 -7.83
N LYS A 560 42.58 -12.81 -6.50
CA LYS A 560 43.12 -11.66 -5.73
C LYS A 560 44.54 -11.25 -6.16
N ALA A 561 45.36 -12.20 -6.61
CA ALA A 561 46.72 -11.98 -7.08
C ALA A 561 46.82 -11.37 -8.50
N GLU A 562 45.79 -11.56 -9.33
CA GLU A 562 45.73 -11.12 -10.73
C GLU A 562 44.85 -9.89 -10.92
N ARG A 563 44.07 -9.52 -9.89
CA ARG A 563 43.37 -8.24 -9.85
C ARG A 563 44.42 -7.15 -10.11
N PRO A 564 44.17 -6.22 -11.05
CA PRO A 564 45.03 -5.05 -11.20
C PRO A 564 45.25 -4.48 -9.82
N ASN A 565 46.53 -4.36 -9.45
CA ASN A 565 46.95 -4.05 -8.10
C ASN A 565 46.10 -2.87 -7.64
N ARG A 566 45.27 -3.04 -6.60
CA ARG A 566 44.26 -2.02 -6.23
C ARG A 566 44.92 -0.67 -5.97
N GLN A 567 46.24 -0.64 -5.75
CA GLN A 567 47.09 0.55 -5.80
C GLN A 567 46.94 1.37 -7.09
N SER A 568 46.75 0.84 -8.30
CA SER A 568 46.59 1.68 -9.49
C SER A 568 45.18 2.30 -9.65
N LEU A 569 44.16 1.76 -8.97
CA LEU A 569 42.81 2.35 -8.87
C LEU A 569 42.60 3.13 -7.56
N LEU A 570 43.52 2.97 -6.60
CA LEU A 570 43.59 3.74 -5.36
C LEU A 570 44.64 4.86 -5.45
N GLU A 571 45.54 4.85 -6.44
CA GLU A 571 46.48 5.95 -6.72
C GLU A 571 45.76 7.17 -7.32
N GLU A 572 44.58 6.96 -7.91
CA GLU A 572 43.63 8.04 -8.10
C GLU A 572 42.85 8.22 -6.82
N SER A 573 43.19 9.28 -6.11
CA SER A 573 42.35 9.70 -5.04
C SER A 573 40.97 10.10 -5.56
N MET A 574 39.94 9.61 -4.89
CA MET A 574 38.56 9.77 -5.35
C MET A 574 37.89 10.92 -4.60
N PRO A 575 36.93 11.64 -5.20
CA PRO A 575 36.14 12.60 -4.44
C PRO A 575 35.32 11.87 -3.36
N ALA A 576 35.32 12.39 -2.13
CA ALA A 576 34.51 11.88 -1.05
C ALA A 576 33.02 12.12 -1.40
N PRO A 577 32.14 11.10 -1.23
CA PRO A 577 30.70 11.27 -1.41
C PRO A 577 30.17 12.17 -0.30
N GLY A 578 29.25 13.08 -0.57
CA GLY A 578 28.66 13.92 0.46
C GLY A 578 27.28 14.42 0.09
N LEU A 579 26.67 15.18 0.99
CA LEU A 579 25.37 15.80 0.80
C LEU A 579 25.37 16.60 -0.51
N GLN A 580 24.55 16.16 -1.47
CA GLN A 580 24.13 16.99 -2.58
C GLN A 580 22.98 17.84 -2.07
N LEU A 581 23.25 19.13 -1.85
CA LEU A 581 22.26 20.04 -1.31
C LEU A 581 21.13 20.22 -2.36
N PRO A 582 19.87 19.87 -2.03
CA PRO A 582 18.76 20.14 -2.93
C PRO A 582 18.64 21.63 -3.24
N GLU A 583 18.11 22.00 -4.41
CA GLU A 583 17.95 23.43 -4.75
C GLU A 583 16.85 24.12 -3.95
N SER A 584 15.91 23.36 -3.39
CA SER A 584 14.68 23.87 -2.79
C SER A 584 14.52 23.43 -1.34
N LEU A 585 14.19 24.37 -0.46
CA LEU A 585 13.80 24.15 0.93
C LEU A 585 12.56 23.25 1.08
N LYS A 586 11.79 23.10 -0.01
CA LYS A 586 10.63 22.19 -0.07
C LYS A 586 11.05 20.72 -0.06
N ASP A 587 12.28 20.42 -0.46
CA ASP A 587 12.80 19.06 -0.48
C ASP A 587 13.06 18.56 0.95
N PRO A 588 12.50 17.40 1.37
CA PRO A 588 12.76 16.82 2.68
C PRO A 588 14.24 16.56 3.01
N ALA A 589 15.09 16.37 1.99
CA ALA A 589 16.53 16.20 2.14
C ALA A 589 17.28 17.54 2.36
N HIS A 590 16.64 18.68 2.16
CA HIS A 590 17.26 19.98 2.40
C HIS A 590 17.41 20.22 3.92
N PRO A 591 18.59 20.61 4.44
CA PRO A 591 18.80 20.85 5.87
C PRO A 591 17.84 21.88 6.49
N GLY A 592 17.34 22.80 5.68
CA GLY A 592 16.36 23.82 6.07
C GLY A 592 14.88 23.42 5.92
N HIS A 593 14.58 22.19 5.52
CA HIS A 593 13.19 21.75 5.25
C HIS A 593 12.27 21.90 6.46
N SER A 594 12.73 21.50 7.64
CA SER A 594 11.95 21.66 8.88
C SER A 594 11.64 23.13 9.20
N ASN A 595 12.58 24.04 8.94
CA ASN A 595 12.37 25.48 9.05
C ASN A 595 11.34 25.98 8.03
N PHE A 596 11.38 25.46 6.80
CA PHE A 596 10.39 25.78 5.78
C PHE A 596 8.98 25.35 6.19
N LEU A 597 8.79 24.14 6.72
CA LEU A 597 7.48 23.68 7.20
C LEU A 597 6.94 24.55 8.34
N LEU A 598 7.79 24.92 9.31
CA LEU A 598 7.39 25.81 10.39
C LEU A 598 7.02 27.21 9.89
N ALA A 599 7.76 27.73 8.92
CA ALA A 599 7.45 29.01 8.28
C ALA A 599 6.16 28.95 7.46
N GLN A 600 5.94 27.86 6.71
CA GLN A 600 4.74 27.63 5.90
C GLN A 600 3.49 27.56 6.78
N ASP A 601 3.54 26.81 7.87
CA ASP A 601 2.47 26.76 8.87
C ASP A 601 2.19 28.15 9.49
N ALA A 602 3.22 28.94 9.78
CA ALA A 602 3.05 30.31 10.23
C ALA A 602 2.41 31.23 9.17
N VAL A 603 2.79 31.08 7.89
CA VAL A 603 2.22 31.80 6.75
C VAL A 603 0.75 31.43 6.57
N TYR A 604 0.39 30.15 6.55
CA TYR A 604 -0.98 29.69 6.41
C TYR A 604 -1.89 30.20 7.55
N ARG A 605 -1.41 30.19 8.80
CA ARG A 605 -2.18 30.79 9.91
C ARG A 605 -2.43 32.27 9.70
N MET A 606 -1.44 33.01 9.23
CA MET A 606 -1.57 34.43 8.95
C MET A 606 -2.52 34.69 7.77
N GLU A 607 -2.36 33.97 6.66
CA GLU A 607 -3.22 34.08 5.48
C GLU A 607 -4.67 33.76 5.83
N PHE A 608 -4.91 32.68 6.56
CA PHE A 608 -6.22 32.32 7.09
C PHE A 608 -6.84 33.45 7.94
N ALA A 609 -6.07 34.01 8.87
CA ALA A 609 -6.53 35.12 9.71
C ALA A 609 -6.86 36.39 8.92
N ASN A 610 -6.20 36.60 7.78
CA ASN A 610 -6.40 37.76 6.90
C ASN A 610 -7.28 37.46 5.68
N LYS A 611 -7.89 36.27 5.60
CA LYS A 611 -8.74 35.82 4.49
C LYS A 611 -8.04 35.86 3.13
N VAL A 612 -6.74 35.57 3.12
CA VAL A 612 -5.96 35.37 1.89
C VAL A 612 -5.96 33.87 1.57
N PRO A 613 -6.38 33.44 0.36
CA PRO A 613 -6.31 32.03 -0.03
C PRO A 613 -4.85 31.59 -0.18
N ALA A 614 -4.51 30.40 0.31
CA ALA A 614 -3.17 29.84 0.14
C ALA A 614 -2.88 29.50 -1.33
N GLY A 615 -1.62 29.59 -1.74
CA GLY A 615 -1.19 29.25 -3.10
C GLY A 615 0.33 29.33 -3.30
N PRO A 616 0.82 29.43 -4.55
CA PRO A 616 2.27 29.48 -4.82
C PRO A 616 3.00 30.64 -4.11
N HIS A 617 2.31 31.76 -3.89
CA HIS A 617 2.84 32.90 -3.14
C HIS A 617 3.09 32.57 -1.66
N SER A 618 2.31 31.66 -1.08
CA SER A 618 2.46 31.20 0.30
C SER A 618 3.75 30.41 0.48
N GLU A 619 4.14 29.61 -0.51
CA GLU A 619 5.41 28.87 -0.51
C GLU A 619 6.61 29.80 -0.66
N GLN A 620 6.54 30.79 -1.56
CA GLN A 620 7.58 31.82 -1.71
C GLN A 620 7.75 32.63 -0.42
N LEU A 621 6.63 33.03 0.19
CA LEU A 621 6.65 33.77 1.45
C LEU A 621 7.19 32.89 2.60
N ALA A 622 6.84 31.60 2.65
CA ALA A 622 7.37 30.66 3.63
C ALA A 622 8.89 30.48 3.50
N ALA A 623 9.40 30.33 2.28
CA ALA A 623 10.83 30.25 2.02
C ALA A 623 11.55 31.55 2.43
N ALA A 624 10.96 32.71 2.14
CA ALA A 624 11.50 34.00 2.56
C ALA A 624 11.50 34.19 4.09
N VAL A 625 10.43 33.76 4.78
CA VAL A 625 10.33 33.79 6.24
C VAL A 625 11.35 32.84 6.87
N ALA A 626 11.50 31.61 6.36
CA ALA A 626 12.50 30.65 6.84
C ALA A 626 13.93 31.19 6.68
N THR A 627 14.22 31.79 5.52
CA THR A 627 15.50 32.44 5.22
C THR A 627 15.77 33.59 6.17
N ARG A 628 14.83 34.52 6.32
CA ARG A 628 14.97 35.68 7.19
C ARG A 628 15.13 35.27 8.66
N ALA A 629 14.40 34.25 9.09
CA ALA A 629 14.52 33.71 10.44
C ALA A 629 15.89 33.09 10.71
N GLU A 630 16.49 32.35 9.75
CA GLU A 630 17.85 31.82 9.94
C GLU A 630 18.89 32.92 9.93
N THR A 631 18.80 33.90 9.02
CA THR A 631 19.72 35.05 8.97
C THR A 631 19.74 35.84 10.28
N GLU A 632 18.57 36.00 10.92
CA GLU A 632 18.41 36.76 12.15
C GLU A 632 18.48 35.89 13.41
N GLY A 633 18.63 34.57 13.27
CA GLY A 633 18.64 33.62 14.39
C GLY A 633 17.35 33.61 15.22
N LEU A 634 16.19 33.62 14.56
CA LEU A 634 14.87 33.51 15.21
C LEU A 634 14.46 32.03 15.36
N ARG A 635 13.79 31.68 16.48
CA ARG A 635 13.20 30.35 16.65
C ARG A 635 11.83 30.27 15.97
N LEU A 636 11.78 29.67 14.79
CA LEU A 636 10.56 29.53 13.99
C LEU A 636 9.40 28.82 14.72
N ALA A 637 9.68 27.89 15.63
CA ALA A 637 8.64 27.26 16.44
C ALA A 637 7.89 28.24 17.38
N SER A 638 8.37 29.49 17.52
CA SER A 638 7.80 30.52 18.39
C SER A 638 7.52 31.83 17.66
N VAL A 639 7.46 31.81 16.32
CA VAL A 639 7.14 33.03 15.55
C VAL A 639 5.64 33.22 15.33
N GLN A 640 5.23 34.48 15.37
CA GLN A 640 3.94 34.95 14.89
C GLN A 640 4.19 35.92 13.74
N LEU A 641 3.45 35.74 12.64
CA LEU A 641 3.48 36.64 11.50
C LEU A 641 2.33 37.66 11.61
N LYS A 642 2.63 38.94 11.39
CA LYS A 642 1.62 40.02 11.34
C LYS A 642 1.92 40.97 10.19
N GLN A 643 0.88 41.45 9.50
CA GLN A 643 1.05 42.50 8.50
C GLN A 643 1.55 43.79 9.18
N GLY A 644 2.70 44.28 8.73
CA GLY A 644 3.29 45.55 9.14
C GLY A 644 2.82 46.71 8.25
N ALA A 645 3.32 47.91 8.51
CA ALA A 645 3.02 49.09 7.68
C ALA A 645 3.79 49.03 6.34
N GLY A 646 3.18 49.53 5.27
CA GLY A 646 3.89 49.78 4.00
C GLY A 646 4.33 48.53 3.22
N GLY A 647 3.57 47.43 3.27
CA GLY A 647 3.89 46.19 2.53
C GLY A 647 4.95 45.31 3.21
N GLN A 648 5.28 45.59 4.47
CA GLN A 648 6.15 44.76 5.29
C GLN A 648 5.37 43.67 6.03
N LEU A 649 6.03 42.55 6.30
CA LEU A 649 5.57 41.50 7.19
C LEU A 649 6.44 41.48 8.45
N ASP A 650 5.82 41.61 9.62
CA ASP A 650 6.50 41.48 10.90
C ASP A 650 6.58 40.00 11.29
N ILE A 651 7.82 39.48 11.38
CA ILE A 651 8.15 38.19 11.99
C ILE A 651 8.46 38.43 13.47
N ILE A 652 7.58 37.97 14.35
CA ILE A 652 7.66 38.25 15.79
C ILE A 652 7.97 36.94 16.53
N GLU A 653 9.19 36.79 17.02
CA GLU A 653 9.57 35.70 17.93
C GLU A 653 9.14 36.07 19.36
N ARG A 654 8.24 35.27 19.96
CA ARG A 654 7.90 35.43 21.37
C ARG A 654 9.00 34.85 22.25
N GLY A 655 9.46 35.64 23.21
CA GLY A 655 10.43 35.21 24.22
C GLY A 655 9.85 34.12 25.13
N ALA A 656 10.71 33.27 25.67
CA ALA A 656 10.32 32.35 26.75
C ALA A 656 10.48 33.06 28.10
N TYR A 657 9.49 32.93 28.99
CA TYR A 657 9.58 33.27 30.43
C TYR A 657 10.27 34.62 30.75
N ASP A 658 9.87 35.72 30.10
CA ASP A 658 10.32 37.12 30.30
C ASP A 658 11.35 37.69 29.30
N ALA A 659 11.79 36.91 28.29
CA ALA A 659 12.64 37.47 27.22
C ALA A 659 11.85 38.47 26.32
N PRO A 660 12.46 39.59 25.90
CA PRO A 660 11.79 40.58 25.06
C PRO A 660 11.41 39.97 23.70
N GLU A 661 10.25 40.37 23.18
CA GLU A 661 9.84 40.02 21.81
C GLU A 661 10.88 40.53 20.81
N ARG A 662 11.32 39.66 19.91
CA ARG A 662 12.18 40.04 18.79
C ARG A 662 11.31 40.20 17.56
N ARG A 663 11.36 41.39 16.95
CA ARG A 663 10.61 41.72 15.73
C ARG A 663 11.59 41.95 14.60
N VAL A 664 11.36 41.27 13.49
CA VAL A 664 12.10 41.45 12.25
C VAL A 664 11.10 41.73 11.14
N ALA A 665 11.33 42.80 10.37
CA ALA A 665 10.53 43.11 9.19
C ALA A 665 11.03 42.32 7.97
N LEU A 666 10.09 41.90 7.12
CA LEU A 666 10.32 41.26 5.83
C LEU A 666 9.55 42.03 4.75
N ASP A 667 10.23 42.48 3.70
CA ASP A 667 9.58 43.13 2.56
C ASP A 667 8.84 42.08 1.72
N THR A 668 7.51 42.16 1.68
CA THR A 668 6.70 41.15 0.98
C THR A 668 6.83 41.22 -0.54
N GLN A 669 7.06 42.40 -1.11
CA GLN A 669 7.23 42.55 -2.55
C GLN A 669 8.57 41.95 -2.99
N GLN A 670 9.63 42.19 -2.23
CA GLN A 670 10.93 41.57 -2.47
C GLN A 670 10.86 40.05 -2.24
N ALA A 671 10.17 39.60 -1.19
CA ALA A 671 10.03 38.18 -0.87
C ALA A 671 9.31 37.40 -2.00
N LEU A 672 8.20 37.94 -2.51
CA LEU A 672 7.42 37.31 -3.58
C LEU A 672 8.04 37.49 -4.98
N GLY A 673 8.94 38.46 -5.14
CA GLY A 673 9.66 38.68 -6.40
C GLY A 673 10.80 37.69 -6.68
N ARG A 674 11.06 36.75 -5.76
CA ARG A 674 12.13 35.75 -5.85
C ARG A 674 11.55 34.34 -5.77
N SER A 675 12.24 33.40 -6.42
CA SER A 675 11.90 31.97 -6.38
C SER A 675 12.20 31.34 -5.01
N VAL A 676 11.57 30.19 -4.74
CA VAL A 676 11.87 29.40 -3.53
C VAL A 676 13.33 28.97 -3.53
N GLU A 677 13.87 28.62 -4.68
CA GLU A 677 15.25 28.16 -4.88
C GLU A 677 16.26 29.28 -4.58
N GLU A 678 15.95 30.53 -4.94
CA GLU A 678 16.76 31.69 -4.56
C GLU A 678 16.79 31.91 -3.05
N HIS A 679 15.63 31.82 -2.37
CA HIS A 679 15.58 31.91 -0.91
C HIS A 679 16.30 30.70 -0.26
N SER A 680 16.21 29.52 -0.86
CA SER A 680 16.86 28.30 -0.36
C SER A 680 18.38 28.42 -0.37
N ARG A 681 18.95 29.00 -1.43
CA ARG A 681 20.39 29.33 -1.49
C ARG A 681 20.80 30.34 -0.41
N ASP A 682 20.00 31.38 -0.21
CA ASP A 682 20.26 32.39 0.84
C ASP A 682 20.16 31.79 2.25
N TRP A 683 19.19 30.90 2.49
CA TRP A 683 19.06 30.18 3.76
C TRP A 683 20.30 29.33 4.02
N SER A 684 20.76 28.59 3.01
CA SER A 684 21.94 27.74 3.11
C SER A 684 23.21 28.56 3.37
N ALA A 685 23.38 29.69 2.69
CA ALA A 685 24.47 30.64 2.95
C ALA A 685 24.42 31.23 4.37
N ALA A 686 23.23 31.59 4.85
CA ALA A 686 23.03 32.11 6.21
C ALA A 686 23.31 31.05 7.28
N ARG A 687 23.01 29.78 6.99
CA ARG A 687 23.22 28.66 7.90
C ARG A 687 24.70 28.31 8.05
N SER A 688 25.41 28.13 6.93
CA SER A 688 26.83 27.79 6.94
C SER A 688 27.48 28.07 5.57
N PRO A 689 28.71 28.62 5.55
CA PRO A 689 29.47 28.76 4.31
C PRO A 689 29.74 27.40 3.63
N HIS A 690 29.75 26.30 4.40
CA HIS A 690 29.97 24.96 3.86
C HIS A 690 28.82 24.48 2.95
N TYR A 691 27.58 24.96 3.12
CA TYR A 691 26.48 24.54 2.23
C TYR A 691 26.53 25.20 0.85
N VAL A 692 27.22 26.35 0.73
CA VAL A 692 27.35 27.10 -0.52
C VAL A 692 28.79 27.10 -1.05
N SER A 693 29.64 26.26 -0.46
CA SER A 693 31.03 26.13 -0.88
C SER A 693 31.12 25.60 -2.31
N GLN A 694 31.99 26.23 -3.10
CA GLN A 694 32.39 25.72 -4.43
C GLN A 694 33.71 24.96 -4.37
N GLU A 695 34.22 24.67 -3.17
CA GLU A 695 35.41 23.84 -3.02
C GLU A 695 35.14 22.45 -3.60
N PRO A 696 36.14 21.84 -4.27
CA PRO A 696 36.00 20.49 -4.77
C PRO A 696 35.74 19.53 -3.61
N ALA A 697 35.09 18.40 -3.93
CA ALA A 697 34.92 17.32 -2.97
C ALA A 697 36.28 16.94 -2.38
N ALA A 698 36.30 16.71 -1.06
CA ALA A 698 37.51 16.34 -0.36
C ALA A 698 38.03 15.01 -0.90
N GLU A 699 39.33 14.89 -0.93
CA GLU A 699 40.01 13.75 -1.51
C GLU A 699 39.94 12.54 -0.55
N ARG A 700 39.38 11.43 -1.01
CA ARG A 700 39.41 10.13 -0.34
C ARG A 700 40.61 9.33 -0.84
N THR A 701 41.68 9.40 -0.07
CA THR A 701 42.95 8.71 -0.36
C THR A 701 42.84 7.20 -0.05
N PRO A 702 43.78 6.38 -0.56
CA PRO A 702 43.90 4.97 -0.17
C PRO A 702 43.96 4.75 1.34
N GLU A 703 44.66 5.63 2.06
CA GLU A 703 44.79 5.56 3.53
C GLU A 703 43.42 5.75 4.20
N HIS A 704 42.60 6.66 3.69
CA HIS A 704 41.22 6.86 4.17
C HIS A 704 40.39 5.59 3.95
N VAL A 705 40.47 4.99 2.75
CA VAL A 705 39.74 3.75 2.43
C VAL A 705 40.15 2.61 3.37
N GLN A 706 41.46 2.44 3.60
CA GLN A 706 41.99 1.41 4.50
C GLN A 706 41.55 1.63 5.95
N ALA A 707 41.53 2.87 6.43
CA ALA A 707 41.05 3.19 7.78
C ALA A 707 39.55 2.87 7.93
N LEU A 708 38.74 3.22 6.93
CA LEU A 708 37.31 2.95 6.93
C LEU A 708 36.95 1.46 6.79
N GLU A 709 37.81 0.65 6.14
CA GLU A 709 37.66 -0.81 6.07
C GLU A 709 37.93 -1.51 7.42
N ARG A 710 38.67 -0.86 8.34
CA ARG A 710 38.96 -1.39 9.68
C ARG A 710 37.86 -1.11 10.71
N LEU A 711 36.89 -0.26 10.38
CA LEU A 711 35.74 -0.01 11.24
C LEU A 711 34.88 -1.28 11.39
N SER A 712 34.26 -1.44 12.56
CA SER A 712 33.23 -2.47 12.74
C SER A 712 32.02 -2.20 11.82
N GLY A 713 31.20 -3.22 11.54
CA GLY A 713 30.03 -3.04 10.68
C GLY A 713 29.07 -1.94 11.17
N THR A 714 28.88 -1.84 12.49
CA THR A 714 28.05 -0.81 13.13
C THR A 714 28.68 0.58 13.05
N ASP A 715 29.98 0.69 13.35
CA ASP A 715 30.69 1.97 13.29
C ASP A 715 30.77 2.48 11.85
N ARG A 716 30.97 1.57 10.89
CA ARG A 716 30.98 1.92 9.47
C ARG A 716 29.61 2.46 9.04
N ALA A 717 28.53 1.82 9.47
CA ALA A 717 27.18 2.31 9.19
C ALA A 717 26.93 3.69 9.81
N LEU A 718 27.41 3.95 11.02
CA LEU A 718 27.28 5.26 11.66
C LEU A 718 28.11 6.33 10.94
N PHE A 719 29.36 6.02 10.57
CA PHE A 719 30.22 6.88 9.76
C PHE A 719 29.52 7.26 8.45
N ASP A 720 29.03 6.27 7.71
CA ASP A 720 28.37 6.48 6.41
C ASP A 720 27.10 7.36 6.59
N HIS A 721 26.34 7.15 7.68
CA HIS A 721 25.13 7.94 7.94
C HIS A 721 25.42 9.41 8.30
N ILE A 722 26.54 9.68 8.97
CA ILE A 722 27.02 11.04 9.19
C ILE A 722 27.55 11.62 7.86
N ARG A 723 28.32 10.85 7.08
CA ARG A 723 28.90 11.30 5.81
C ARG A 723 27.84 11.76 4.81
N ASP A 724 26.73 11.04 4.74
CA ASP A 724 25.59 11.31 3.83
C ASP A 724 24.95 12.69 4.11
N GLN A 725 25.08 13.22 5.32
CA GLN A 725 24.51 14.51 5.74
C GLN A 725 25.54 15.65 5.78
N VAL A 726 26.78 15.39 5.37
CA VAL A 726 27.89 16.35 5.38
C VAL A 726 28.29 16.70 3.94
N PRO A 727 28.47 17.98 3.58
CA PRO A 727 28.96 18.39 2.26
C PRO A 727 30.22 17.67 1.78
N ALA A 728 30.36 17.51 0.46
CA ALA A 728 31.42 16.69 -0.14
C ALA A 728 32.84 17.24 0.10
N HIS A 729 33.01 18.55 0.20
CA HIS A 729 34.31 19.22 0.44
C HIS A 729 34.82 19.07 1.88
N ILE A 730 33.99 18.59 2.82
CA ILE A 730 34.43 18.24 4.16
C ILE A 730 34.96 16.79 4.13
N GLY A 731 36.23 16.62 4.50
CA GLY A 731 36.95 15.37 4.42
C GLY A 731 36.45 14.27 5.38
N ASP A 732 36.79 13.03 5.04
CA ASP A 732 36.45 11.86 5.85
C ASP A 732 37.12 11.85 7.23
N ASP A 733 38.27 12.51 7.36
CA ASP A 733 38.97 12.78 8.61
C ASP A 733 38.07 13.52 9.61
N ARG A 734 37.37 14.57 9.16
CA ARG A 734 36.41 15.32 9.96
C ARG A 734 35.17 14.53 10.30
N VAL A 735 34.69 13.73 9.35
CA VAL A 735 33.51 12.90 9.54
C VAL A 735 33.80 11.77 10.53
N LEU A 736 34.98 11.16 10.46
CA LEU A 736 35.41 10.13 11.41
C LEU A 736 35.63 10.72 12.80
N GLN A 737 36.24 11.90 12.89
CA GLN A 737 36.33 12.66 14.14
C GLN A 737 34.94 12.90 14.75
N ALA A 738 33.98 13.35 13.95
CA ALA A 738 32.61 13.61 14.40
C ALA A 738 31.91 12.34 14.90
N MET A 739 32.08 11.22 14.19
CA MET A 739 31.57 9.92 14.62
C MET A 739 32.15 9.51 15.99
N VAL A 740 33.48 9.60 16.15
CA VAL A 740 34.15 9.24 17.41
C VAL A 740 33.65 10.10 18.56
N GLN A 741 33.56 11.41 18.37
CA GLN A 741 33.04 12.32 19.40
C GLN A 741 31.56 12.07 19.71
N ALA A 742 30.75 11.72 18.70
CA ALA A 742 29.34 11.37 18.88
C ALA A 742 29.17 10.11 19.74
N ARG A 743 30.03 9.11 19.57
CA ARG A 743 30.06 7.91 20.41
C ARG A 743 30.45 8.24 21.85
N ASP A 744 31.53 9.01 22.01
CA ASP A 744 32.11 9.32 23.32
C ASP A 744 31.22 10.25 24.16
N THR A 745 30.78 11.37 23.57
CA THR A 745 30.15 12.46 24.32
C THR A 745 28.62 12.47 24.25
N ALA A 746 28.04 11.96 23.16
CA ALA A 746 26.59 11.96 22.93
C ALA A 746 25.95 10.57 23.05
N GLY A 747 26.75 9.52 23.30
CA GLY A 747 26.27 8.14 23.45
C GLY A 747 25.69 7.52 22.17
N ILE A 748 26.02 8.08 21.00
CA ILE A 748 25.54 7.64 19.69
C ILE A 748 26.47 6.52 19.20
N ASP A 749 26.28 5.32 19.75
CA ASP A 749 27.09 4.13 19.48
C ASP A 749 26.65 3.33 18.24
N ARG A 750 25.53 3.74 17.62
CA ARG A 750 24.90 3.05 16.50
C ARG A 750 24.02 4.02 15.68
N PRO A 751 23.75 3.72 14.40
CA PRO A 751 22.95 4.59 13.54
C PRO A 751 21.56 4.93 14.10
N GLU A 752 20.92 3.99 14.80
CA GLU A 752 19.57 4.17 15.33
C GLU A 752 19.48 5.18 16.47
N ARG A 753 20.62 5.63 17.00
CA ARG A 753 20.68 6.72 18.00
C ARG A 753 20.97 8.07 17.38
N LEU A 754 21.30 8.12 16.09
CA LEU A 754 21.50 9.37 15.37
C LEU A 754 20.14 10.03 15.12
N GLY A 755 19.98 11.26 15.57
CA GLY A 755 18.78 12.07 15.33
C GLY A 755 18.96 13.01 14.16
N ALA A 756 20.05 13.78 14.15
CA ALA A 756 20.36 14.73 13.08
C ALA A 756 21.86 15.01 12.99
N VAL A 757 22.30 15.40 11.80
CA VAL A 757 23.61 16.04 11.57
C VAL A 757 23.35 17.45 11.07
N GLU A 758 23.87 18.44 11.80
CA GLU A 758 23.62 19.86 11.52
C GLU A 758 24.94 20.60 11.37
N ILE A 759 25.07 21.44 10.35
CA ILE A 759 26.18 22.41 10.25
C ILE A 759 25.62 23.81 10.51
N ARG A 760 26.32 24.59 11.34
CA ARG A 760 26.06 26.02 11.55
C ARG A 760 27.37 26.78 11.66
N GLY A 761 27.58 27.77 10.79
CA GLY A 761 28.90 28.38 10.60
C GLY A 761 29.93 27.28 10.31
N ASP A 762 31.02 27.26 11.07
CA ASP A 762 32.09 26.25 10.96
C ASP A 762 31.93 25.12 11.99
N GLN A 763 30.74 24.93 12.56
CA GLN A 763 30.49 23.87 13.56
C GLN A 763 29.60 22.77 12.98
N LEU A 764 30.12 21.54 12.98
CA LEU A 764 29.38 20.30 12.70
C LEU A 764 28.88 19.69 14.01
N SER A 765 27.56 19.58 14.15
CA SER A 765 26.89 18.97 15.30
C SER A 765 26.28 17.63 14.92
N VAL A 766 26.59 16.57 15.68
CA VAL A 766 25.94 15.26 15.59
C VAL A 766 25.03 15.10 16.80
N VAL A 767 23.71 15.04 16.57
CA VAL A 767 22.68 15.11 17.61
C VAL A 767 22.03 13.75 17.78
N SER A 768 21.88 13.31 19.03
CA SER A 768 21.18 12.07 19.38
C SER A 768 19.67 12.22 19.18
N ASN A 769 18.99 11.12 18.84
CA ASN A 769 17.52 11.08 18.77
C ASN A 769 16.85 10.95 20.15
N SER A 770 17.63 11.01 21.24
CA SER A 770 17.09 11.00 22.60
C SER A 770 16.30 12.29 22.90
N ALA A 771 15.32 12.21 23.80
CA ALA A 771 14.57 13.39 24.25
C ALA A 771 15.48 14.50 24.83
N ALA A 772 16.62 14.12 25.42
CA ALA A 772 17.61 15.05 25.96
C ALA A 772 18.46 15.75 24.88
N ARG A 773 18.43 15.27 23.62
CA ARG A 773 19.16 15.81 22.46
C ARG A 773 20.64 16.09 22.74
N PHE A 774 21.32 15.14 23.40
CA PHE A 774 22.78 15.17 23.54
C PHE A 774 23.44 15.32 22.17
N ARG A 775 24.52 16.08 22.10
CA ARG A 775 25.21 16.39 20.84
C ARG A 775 26.72 16.42 21.00
N ALA A 776 27.41 15.98 19.95
CA ALA A 776 28.83 16.19 19.78
C ALA A 776 29.06 17.32 18.78
N ASN A 777 30.09 18.14 18.99
CA ASN A 777 30.39 19.30 18.14
C ASN A 777 31.84 19.23 17.66
N VAL A 778 32.04 19.26 16.34
CA VAL A 778 33.34 19.36 15.68
C VAL A 778 33.48 20.73 15.03
N ASP A 779 34.60 21.39 15.30
CA ASP A 779 35.01 22.62 14.60
C ASP A 779 35.67 22.26 13.26
N LEU A 780 35.10 22.78 12.17
CA LEU A 780 35.52 22.57 10.79
C LEU A 780 36.65 23.51 10.35
N SER A 781 36.91 24.59 11.10
CA SER A 781 37.93 25.59 10.75
C SER A 781 39.37 25.19 11.09
N GLY A 782 39.55 24.23 12.01
CA GLY A 782 40.87 23.77 12.45
C GLY A 782 41.54 22.73 11.52
N GLN A 783 42.60 22.07 12.01
CA GLN A 783 43.07 20.80 11.43
C GLN A 783 42.32 19.61 12.05
N ALA A 784 41.94 18.64 11.22
CA ALA A 784 41.40 17.38 11.71
C ALA A 784 42.52 16.48 12.27
N PRO A 785 42.21 15.61 13.24
CA PRO A 785 43.04 14.43 13.50
C PRO A 785 43.15 13.57 12.25
N SER A 786 44.25 12.87 12.09
CA SER A 786 44.39 11.90 11.00
C SER A 786 43.36 10.76 11.15
N MET A 787 43.00 10.13 10.02
CA MET A 787 42.10 8.97 10.03
C MET A 787 42.61 7.84 10.95
N HIS A 788 43.92 7.67 11.07
CA HIS A 788 44.51 6.66 11.94
C HIS A 788 44.30 6.99 13.43
N GLU A 789 44.52 8.25 13.83
CA GLU A 789 44.30 8.69 15.21
C GLU A 789 42.83 8.56 15.62
N SER A 790 41.89 8.97 14.76
CA SER A 790 40.47 8.79 15.05
C SER A 790 40.06 7.32 15.09
N LEU A 791 40.63 6.47 14.23
CA LEU A 791 40.39 5.03 14.29
C LEU A 791 40.91 4.40 15.59
N ASP A 792 42.09 4.82 16.06
CA ASP A 792 42.65 4.31 17.31
C ASP A 792 41.83 4.76 18.53
N GLN A 793 41.31 6.00 18.51
CA GLN A 793 40.35 6.48 19.51
C GLN A 793 39.05 5.65 19.49
N ASN A 794 38.51 5.37 18.30
CA ASN A 794 37.32 4.55 18.12
C ASN A 794 37.50 3.12 18.71
N ASN A 795 38.65 2.51 18.44
CA ASN A 795 38.99 1.19 18.95
C ASN A 795 39.16 1.20 20.47
N SER A 796 39.75 2.25 21.02
CA SER A 796 39.91 2.43 22.47
C SER A 796 38.55 2.52 23.18
N LEU A 797 37.60 3.29 22.63
CA LEU A 797 36.22 3.36 23.16
C LEU A 797 35.53 2.00 23.13
N THR A 798 35.71 1.25 22.04
CA THR A 798 35.13 -0.09 21.91
C THR A 798 35.69 -1.06 22.96
N GLN A 799 37.00 -1.02 23.23
CA GLN A 799 37.63 -1.82 24.29
C GLN A 799 37.14 -1.43 25.69
N GLN A 800 37.00 -0.13 25.96
CA GLN A 800 36.48 0.36 27.24
C GLN A 800 35.04 -0.11 27.49
N LEU A 801 34.16 0.00 26.49
CA LEU A 801 32.78 -0.49 26.59
C LEU A 801 32.72 -2.01 26.83
N ALA A 802 33.56 -2.79 26.14
CA ALA A 802 33.62 -4.23 26.33
C ALA A 802 34.11 -4.61 27.75
N GLN A 803 35.10 -3.89 28.29
CA GLN A 803 35.57 -4.08 29.67
C GLN A 803 34.48 -3.74 30.69
N GLN A 804 33.75 -2.64 30.47
CA GLN A 804 32.65 -2.22 31.36
C GLN A 804 31.52 -3.25 31.38
N GLN A 805 31.11 -3.76 30.21
CA GLN A 805 30.10 -4.83 30.12
C GLN A 805 30.56 -6.12 30.82
N THR A 806 31.84 -6.47 30.70
CA THR A 806 32.40 -7.65 31.38
C THR A 806 32.37 -7.47 32.90
N LEU A 807 32.74 -6.28 33.41
CA LEU A 807 32.68 -5.97 34.85
C LEU A 807 31.24 -5.97 35.38
N GLU A 808 30.28 -5.44 34.62
CA GLU A 808 28.87 -5.47 34.99
C GLU A 808 28.30 -6.90 35.01
N ALA A 809 28.66 -7.73 34.05
CA ALA A 809 28.27 -9.15 34.02
C ALA A 809 28.84 -9.90 35.24
N GLN A 810 30.12 -9.69 35.56
CA GLN A 810 30.74 -10.29 36.76
C GLN A 810 30.10 -9.80 38.06
N GLN A 811 29.73 -8.52 38.16
CA GLN A 811 29.02 -8.00 39.33
C GLN A 811 27.59 -8.56 39.45
N ARG A 812 26.90 -8.79 38.32
CA ARG A 812 25.59 -9.47 38.32
C ARG A 812 25.72 -10.91 38.79
N GLU A 813 26.68 -11.66 38.26
CA GLU A 813 26.95 -13.04 38.69
C GLU A 813 27.33 -13.12 40.18
N GLN A 814 28.14 -12.18 40.68
CA GLN A 814 28.47 -12.12 42.11
C GLN A 814 27.26 -11.77 42.98
N ARG A 815 26.35 -10.89 42.52
CA ARG A 815 25.10 -10.58 43.24
C ARG A 815 24.13 -11.77 43.23
N GLU A 816 24.06 -12.50 42.14
CA GLU A 816 23.24 -13.72 42.03
C GLU A 816 23.80 -14.86 42.89
N GLN A 817 25.13 -14.97 43.01
CA GLN A 817 25.79 -15.93 43.92
C GLN A 817 25.73 -15.53 45.40
N GLN A 818 25.37 -14.28 45.73
CA GLN A 818 25.33 -13.77 47.12
C GLN A 818 23.89 -13.50 47.66
N GLY A 819 22.83 -13.94 46.97
CA GLY A 819 21.44 -13.80 47.46
C GLY A 819 20.96 -14.91 48.40
N PRO A 820 19.99 -14.63 49.28
CA PRO A 820 20.18 -14.24 50.68
C PRO A 820 20.50 -15.44 51.60
N ALA A 821 21.50 -15.30 52.47
CA ALA A 821 21.61 -16.13 53.66
C ALA A 821 20.44 -15.81 54.60
N ILE A 822 19.39 -16.63 54.57
CA ILE A 822 18.34 -16.65 55.57
C ILE A 822 18.99 -17.00 56.91
N GLN A 823 19.17 -15.99 57.78
CA GLN A 823 19.33 -16.18 59.21
C GLN A 823 18.03 -16.79 59.73
N MET A 824 18.05 -18.10 60.03
CA MET A 824 17.16 -18.65 61.04
C MET A 824 17.79 -18.39 62.41
N GLY A 825 17.18 -17.47 63.16
CA GLY A 825 17.44 -17.17 64.56
C GLY A 825 16.16 -16.64 65.19
#